data_AF-A0A330M3I6-F1
#
_entry.id   AF-A0A330M3I6-F1
#
_cell.length_a   1.000
_cell.length_b   1.000
_cell.length_c   1.000
_cell.angle_alpha   90.00
_cell.angle_beta   90.00
_cell.angle_gamma   90.00
#
_symmetry.space_group_name_H-M   'P 1'
#
loop_
_entity.id
_entity.type
_entity.pdbx_description
1 polymer ?
#
loop_
_entity_poly.entity_id
_entity_poly.type
_entity_poly.pdbx_seq_one_letter_code
_entity_poly.pdbx_strand_id
1 'polypeptide(L)'
;MLKKSLVSLFITSALISGCGSSDDKAPPIEVEVPNNAPMLSAEFAPLTEKAVSALFVSASDTDGSIASYLWEQTAGPELELTGADSAQISFIAPAVAIDTPISFNVSVTDNEGATTTILAETSIERIEYIYKLAGKVVGEQYVGAKVAATVGDEAVEGLVDDTGNFILNLAVDDDMALNSSVKLSTSSDTLLGLSSLLPSLEQLGGLIVEAQASPKNQRVASQGAQALENTPAISVSAVSTALYSLLVAANGGVVPSNIDIFELAESQIDPDALIEAAAVVLILINSDDAILEDGADLVSILADPAQYNALVETIEEATPGAIEEAIDAVIADPELTPPVEAADIPSLYYRTSAVAPTFIARGGSRYEFIQDNTGMVATSYGVSEFTWSVEQGKISVDFYSGNKSISFEHASSIEGLTQDQKDKVLAANIGQVEVTYEKLTEQMTRLTTGSAIDTYRVESVTQVTVEPIDLGTEVITVPSWENTSSSDTLMRKSATGGVEFAATNIAGLWGFEVYNETSYNSNHFEVLEFLADGSGLSKDSGAEFDWSVSNGILILAFADFSQTYAVIDSRDGDLAIYSEASDQDGKLLASLFGFATQLDVATSFTAATAVTGAEQYWQTTINQWTADSWDGDKLNYCYSSSSLDCESWDNVFFGFQTLDDNSGTRLLEAEGTPPNLINYSGNVMTWAIEDDGKLKHTFVDWKCWDKDESCWYREWRLLKVIDGRLGQRFYVQEAQVGRGNSTDEWYYGIAPRWNMYELIDLEYFNNVNSEQANSPSKRQSSSAKSVSSVARTILEPTKVIKLNH
;
A
#
# COMPACT_ATOMS: atom_id res chain seq x y z
N MET A 1 -14.68 57.10 -37.16
CA MET A 1 -15.94 57.81 -37.50
C MET A 1 -16.35 58.61 -36.25
N LEU A 2 -16.16 59.95 -36.19
CA LEU A 2 -17.17 61.02 -36.45
C LEU A 2 -18.54 60.69 -35.81
N LYS A 3 -19.27 61.47 -34.99
CA LYS A 3 -19.36 62.89 -34.56
C LYS A 3 -20.28 62.91 -33.31
N LYS A 4 -20.05 63.73 -32.26
CA LYS A 4 -20.61 65.07 -31.97
C LYS A 4 -22.16 65.28 -32.01
N SER A 5 -22.67 65.76 -30.86
CA SER A 5 -23.61 66.89 -30.63
C SER A 5 -25.12 66.63 -30.61
N LEU A 6 -25.84 67.11 -29.58
CA LEU A 6 -26.84 68.19 -29.70
C LEU A 6 -27.47 68.67 -28.36
N VAL A 7 -27.51 69.99 -28.23
CA VAL A 7 -28.25 70.84 -27.29
C VAL A 7 -29.65 71.13 -27.85
N SER A 8 -30.67 71.34 -27.02
CA SER A 8 -31.81 72.22 -27.34
C SER A 8 -32.54 72.76 -26.11
N LEU A 9 -33.04 73.99 -26.27
CA LEU A 9 -33.53 74.96 -25.30
C LEU A 9 -34.86 75.53 -25.87
N PHE A 10 -35.90 75.74 -25.06
CA PHE A 10 -37.05 76.65 -25.29
C PHE A 10 -37.64 77.02 -23.90
N ILE A 11 -37.59 78.26 -23.37
CA ILE A 11 -38.39 79.49 -23.64
C ILE A 11 -39.90 79.26 -23.29
N THR A 12 -40.67 79.99 -22.47
CA THR A 12 -40.77 81.44 -22.15
C THR A 12 -41.72 81.68 -20.94
N SER A 13 -41.62 82.87 -20.34
CA SER A 13 -42.42 83.46 -19.27
C SER A 13 -43.86 83.87 -19.64
N ALA A 14 -44.74 84.01 -18.62
CA ALA A 14 -45.85 84.97 -18.62
C ALA A 14 -46.22 85.40 -17.17
N LEU A 15 -46.24 86.72 -16.94
CA LEU A 15 -46.72 87.42 -15.74
C LEU A 15 -48.20 87.79 -15.91
N ILE A 16 -49.03 87.63 -14.87
CA ILE A 16 -50.22 88.46 -14.62
C ILE A 16 -50.37 88.68 -13.10
N SER A 17 -50.58 89.95 -12.73
CA SER A 17 -50.85 90.49 -11.39
C SER A 17 -52.34 90.47 -11.02
N GLY A 18 -52.68 90.32 -9.74
CA GLY A 18 -54.03 90.59 -9.22
C GLY A 18 -54.28 90.35 -7.72
N CYS A 19 -53.89 91.32 -6.89
CA CYS A 19 -54.46 91.83 -5.61
C CYS A 19 -55.24 90.92 -4.61
N GLY A 20 -54.87 90.98 -3.31
CA GLY A 20 -55.83 90.71 -2.22
C GLY A 20 -55.29 90.39 -0.81
N SER A 21 -55.01 91.42 0.00
CA SER A 21 -55.23 91.58 1.47
C SER A 21 -54.63 90.64 2.54
N SER A 22 -53.79 91.25 3.41
CA SER A 22 -53.72 91.20 4.90
C SER A 22 -53.58 89.86 5.66
N ASP A 23 -52.41 89.60 6.26
CA ASP A 23 -52.13 89.72 7.71
C ASP A 23 -50.78 89.09 8.11
N ASP A 24 -50.26 89.54 9.25
CA ASP A 24 -48.89 89.44 9.77
C ASP A 24 -48.27 88.04 9.99
N LYS A 25 -46.99 87.90 9.60
CA LYS A 25 -45.83 87.50 10.45
C LYS A 25 -44.58 87.29 9.58
N ALA A 26 -43.46 87.92 9.93
CA ALA A 26 -42.16 87.57 9.38
C ALA A 26 -41.76 86.15 9.85
N PRO A 27 -41.20 85.29 8.99
CA PRO A 27 -40.62 84.03 9.44
C PRO A 27 -39.39 84.30 10.33
N PRO A 28 -39.08 83.45 11.32
CA PRO A 28 -37.85 83.57 12.08
C PRO A 28 -36.66 83.41 11.12
N ILE A 29 -35.59 84.17 11.34
CA ILE A 29 -34.30 83.91 10.71
C ILE A 29 -33.78 82.62 11.35
N GLU A 30 -33.84 81.50 10.63
CA GLU A 30 -33.09 80.30 10.98
C GLU A 30 -31.59 80.63 10.86
N VAL A 31 -30.89 80.57 11.98
CA VAL A 31 -29.43 80.55 11.97
C VAL A 31 -29.06 79.12 11.58
N GLU A 32 -28.64 78.91 10.33
CA GLU A 32 -28.03 77.63 9.92
C GLU A 32 -26.74 77.46 10.73
N VAL A 33 -26.77 76.55 11.71
CA VAL A 33 -25.55 76.07 12.36
C VAL A 33 -24.87 75.16 11.34
N PRO A 34 -23.59 75.38 10.98
CA PRO A 34 -22.90 74.49 10.06
C PRO A 34 -22.80 73.08 10.66
N ASN A 35 -23.25 72.06 9.93
CA ASN A 35 -23.13 70.66 10.31
C ASN A 35 -21.65 70.25 10.45
N ASN A 36 -21.28 69.56 11.52
CA ASN A 36 -19.98 68.95 11.68
C ASN A 36 -20.05 67.46 11.29
N ALA A 37 -19.08 66.98 10.52
CA ALA A 37 -19.04 65.57 10.14
C ALA A 37 -18.84 64.66 11.38
N PRO A 38 -19.41 63.44 11.38
CA PRO A 38 -19.31 62.54 12.51
C PRO A 38 -17.87 62.10 12.77
N MET A 39 -17.51 61.89 14.03
CA MET A 39 -16.25 61.25 14.41
C MET A 39 -16.38 59.73 14.30
N LEU A 40 -15.38 59.06 13.72
CA LEU A 40 -15.36 57.61 13.51
C LEU A 40 -13.99 57.03 13.91
N SER A 41 -13.98 55.92 14.63
CA SER A 41 -12.77 55.18 15.01
C SER A 41 -12.99 53.66 14.97
N ALA A 42 -11.94 52.94 14.60
CA ALA A 42 -11.90 51.49 14.53
C ALA A 42 -10.53 50.99 15.00
N GLU A 43 -10.52 50.07 15.97
CA GLU A 43 -9.34 49.34 16.40
C GLU A 43 -9.74 47.88 16.58
N PHE A 44 -9.11 46.98 15.82
CA PHE A 44 -9.45 45.57 15.79
C PHE A 44 -8.28 44.73 16.26
N ALA A 45 -8.56 43.70 17.07
CA ALA A 45 -7.59 42.64 17.31
C ALA A 45 -7.58 41.67 16.12
N PRO A 46 -6.47 40.91 15.93
CA PRO A 46 -6.47 39.80 15.01
C PRO A 46 -7.58 38.80 15.34
N LEU A 47 -8.12 38.20 14.29
CA LEU A 47 -9.22 37.25 14.33
C LEU A 47 -8.65 35.85 14.16
N THR A 48 -9.25 34.85 14.79
CA THR A 48 -8.91 33.45 14.52
C THR A 48 -9.77 32.97 13.35
N GLU A 49 -9.17 32.28 12.39
CA GLU A 49 -9.93 31.61 11.32
C GLU A 49 -10.97 30.62 11.85
N LYS A 50 -11.95 30.28 11.01
CA LYS A 50 -13.09 29.36 11.29
C LYS A 50 -13.98 29.80 12.47
N ALA A 51 -13.60 30.84 13.21
CA ALA A 51 -14.34 31.39 14.32
C ALA A 51 -15.35 32.44 13.86
N VAL A 52 -16.47 32.49 14.59
CA VAL A 52 -17.41 33.61 14.48
C VAL A 52 -16.74 34.86 15.02
N SER A 53 -16.56 35.85 14.15
CA SER A 53 -15.88 37.11 14.44
C SER A 53 -16.87 38.27 14.41
N ALA A 54 -16.63 39.27 15.26
CA ALA A 54 -17.40 40.50 15.29
C ALA A 54 -16.46 41.71 15.38
N LEU A 55 -16.64 42.67 14.48
CA LEU A 55 -15.88 43.92 14.44
C LEU A 55 -16.80 45.10 14.75
N PHE A 56 -16.34 46.01 15.61
CA PHE A 56 -17.13 47.13 16.12
C PHE A 56 -16.43 48.46 15.86
N VAL A 57 -17.16 49.45 15.32
CA VAL A 57 -16.67 50.83 15.18
C VAL A 57 -17.38 51.77 16.13
N SER A 58 -16.63 52.72 16.68
CA SER A 58 -17.20 53.79 17.51
C SER A 58 -17.41 55.03 16.67
N ALA A 59 -18.67 55.46 16.56
CA ALA A 59 -19.06 56.68 15.88
C ALA A 59 -19.83 57.62 16.82
N SER A 60 -19.56 58.92 16.72
CA SER A 60 -20.28 59.96 17.48
C SER A 60 -20.43 61.22 16.63
N ASP A 61 -21.50 61.96 16.90
CA ASP A 61 -21.76 63.24 16.25
C ASP A 61 -22.03 64.31 17.32
N THR A 62 -21.46 65.50 17.15
CA THR A 62 -21.40 66.52 18.23
C THR A 62 -22.61 67.44 18.27
N ASP A 63 -23.30 67.54 17.14
CA ASP A 63 -24.41 68.44 16.84
C ASP A 63 -25.68 67.70 16.39
N GLY A 64 -25.61 66.38 16.22
CA GLY A 64 -26.74 65.53 15.86
C GLY A 64 -26.58 64.05 16.25
N SER A 65 -26.87 63.16 15.31
CA SER A 65 -26.99 61.71 15.47
C SER A 65 -26.56 60.98 14.21
N ILE A 66 -26.05 59.76 14.36
CA ILE A 66 -25.66 58.91 13.23
C ILE A 66 -26.90 58.35 12.52
N ALA A 67 -26.98 58.54 11.20
CA ALA A 67 -28.09 58.09 10.38
C ALA A 67 -27.82 56.75 9.67
N SER A 68 -26.59 56.47 9.25
CA SER A 68 -26.25 55.20 8.57
C SER A 68 -24.77 54.83 8.68
N TYR A 69 -24.50 53.52 8.56
CA TYR A 69 -23.18 52.94 8.42
C TYR A 69 -23.07 52.26 7.05
N LEU A 70 -21.87 52.19 6.50
CA LEU A 70 -21.55 51.42 5.31
C LEU A 70 -20.18 50.78 5.49
N TRP A 71 -20.14 49.46 5.37
CA TRP A 71 -18.91 48.69 5.34
C TRP A 71 -18.64 48.18 3.93
N GLU A 72 -17.44 48.43 3.42
CA GLU A 72 -16.96 47.89 2.15
C GLU A 72 -15.62 47.19 2.39
N GLN A 73 -15.57 45.87 2.16
CA GLN A 73 -14.31 45.14 2.22
C GLN A 73 -13.41 45.56 1.04
N THR A 74 -12.14 45.80 1.32
CA THR A 74 -11.16 46.34 0.36
C THR A 74 -9.95 45.44 0.13
N ALA A 75 -9.68 44.50 1.04
CA ALA A 75 -8.65 43.48 0.90
C ALA A 75 -8.99 42.20 1.68
N GLY A 76 -8.29 41.11 1.35
CA GLY A 76 -8.45 39.80 1.97
C GLY A 76 -9.46 38.90 1.26
N PRO A 77 -9.68 37.68 1.77
CA PRO A 77 -10.67 36.74 1.24
C PRO A 77 -12.09 37.30 1.41
N GLU A 78 -12.99 37.01 0.47
CA GLU A 78 -14.38 37.49 0.51
C GLU A 78 -15.10 37.04 1.79
N LEU A 79 -15.73 37.99 2.49
CA LEU A 79 -16.44 37.75 3.74
C LEU A 79 -17.95 37.97 3.57
N GLU A 80 -18.74 36.99 4.01
CA GLU A 80 -20.19 37.12 4.12
C GLU A 80 -20.57 37.94 5.36
N LEU A 81 -20.70 39.25 5.19
CA LEU A 81 -20.95 40.19 6.28
C LEU A 81 -22.44 40.25 6.66
N THR A 82 -22.74 40.06 7.94
CA THR A 82 -24.03 40.40 8.53
C THR A 82 -23.92 41.73 9.29
N GLY A 83 -24.86 42.65 9.09
CA GLY A 83 -24.89 43.95 9.78
C GLY A 83 -24.02 45.04 9.12
N ALA A 84 -23.72 44.92 7.82
CA ALA A 84 -22.90 45.88 7.05
C ALA A 84 -23.48 47.31 6.98
N ASP A 85 -24.71 47.53 7.44
CA ASP A 85 -25.39 48.81 7.59
C ASP A 85 -25.45 49.29 9.06
N SER A 86 -24.71 48.64 9.97
CA SER A 86 -24.70 48.93 11.41
C SER A 86 -23.29 49.21 11.97
N ALA A 87 -23.21 49.60 13.25
CA ALA A 87 -21.94 49.84 13.95
C ALA A 87 -21.11 48.56 14.17
N GLN A 88 -21.71 47.39 13.97
CA GLN A 88 -21.07 46.10 14.15
C GLN A 88 -21.32 45.20 12.95
N ILE A 89 -20.26 44.60 12.42
CA ILE A 89 -20.38 43.48 11.48
C ILE A 89 -20.05 42.17 12.17
N SER A 90 -20.68 41.10 11.72
CA SER A 90 -20.33 39.73 12.11
C SER A 90 -20.19 38.84 10.88
N PHE A 91 -19.21 37.94 10.92
CA PHE A 91 -18.93 36.97 9.87
C PHE A 91 -18.23 35.75 10.47
N ILE A 92 -18.11 34.67 9.70
CA ILE A 92 -17.23 33.56 10.03
C ILE A 92 -15.92 33.81 9.28
N ALA A 93 -14.80 33.88 10.00
CA ALA A 93 -13.50 34.04 9.35
C ALA A 93 -13.21 32.78 8.50
N PRO A 94 -12.85 32.90 7.21
CA PRO A 94 -12.47 31.76 6.39
C PRO A 94 -11.18 31.12 6.89
N ALA A 95 -10.94 29.88 6.47
CA ALA A 95 -9.64 29.24 6.61
C ALA A 95 -8.57 29.95 5.76
N VAL A 96 -7.35 30.07 6.28
CA VAL A 96 -6.22 30.77 5.67
C VAL A 96 -4.91 30.00 5.90
N ALA A 97 -4.18 29.69 4.82
CA ALA A 97 -2.91 28.96 4.91
C ALA A 97 -1.79 29.75 5.63
N ILE A 98 -1.88 31.08 5.62
CA ILE A 98 -0.99 32.00 6.33
C ILE A 98 -1.80 33.14 6.94
N ASP A 99 -1.27 33.78 7.97
CA ASP A 99 -1.87 35.00 8.54
C ASP A 99 -2.20 36.02 7.45
N THR A 100 -3.49 36.26 7.25
CA THR A 100 -3.98 36.99 6.08
C THR A 100 -4.57 38.34 6.50
N PRO A 101 -4.04 39.47 6.01
CA PRO A 101 -4.59 40.78 6.31
C PRO A 101 -5.97 40.97 5.64
N ILE A 102 -6.88 41.64 6.34
CA ILE A 102 -8.18 42.08 5.84
C ILE A 102 -8.38 43.57 6.14
N SER A 103 -9.06 44.28 5.25
CA SER A 103 -9.31 45.72 5.43
C SER A 103 -10.71 46.13 4.96
N PHE A 104 -11.26 47.15 5.61
CA PHE A 104 -12.59 47.69 5.33
C PHE A 104 -12.54 49.21 5.20
N ASN A 105 -13.17 49.75 4.17
CA ASN A 105 -13.60 51.15 4.16
C ASN A 105 -14.91 51.25 4.95
N VAL A 106 -14.86 51.92 6.10
CA VAL A 106 -16.05 52.15 6.93
C VAL A 106 -16.47 53.60 6.82
N SER A 107 -17.68 53.83 6.33
CA SER A 107 -18.26 55.16 6.18
C SER A 107 -19.45 55.34 7.12
N VAL A 108 -19.52 56.47 7.80
CA VAL A 108 -20.64 56.84 8.67
C VAL A 108 -21.19 58.19 8.25
N THR A 109 -22.52 58.27 8.12
CA THR A 109 -23.23 59.51 7.73
C THR A 109 -24.17 59.96 8.84
N ASP A 110 -24.14 61.25 9.19
CA ASP A 110 -25.02 61.87 10.20
C ASP A 110 -26.44 62.17 9.66
N ASN A 111 -27.32 62.70 10.52
CA ASN A 111 -28.71 63.05 10.18
C ASN A 111 -28.86 64.30 9.29
N GLU A 112 -27.78 65.01 9.01
CA GLU A 112 -27.75 66.19 8.14
C GLU A 112 -26.98 65.93 6.83
N GLY A 113 -26.44 64.72 6.66
CA GLY A 113 -25.85 64.20 5.43
C GLY A 113 -24.33 64.34 5.30
N ALA A 114 -23.59 64.76 6.34
CA ALA A 114 -22.12 64.73 6.27
C ALA A 114 -21.59 63.33 6.60
N THR A 115 -20.47 62.97 5.96
CA THR A 115 -19.90 61.61 6.00
C THR A 115 -18.44 61.64 6.42
N THR A 116 -18.05 60.68 7.25
CA THR A 116 -16.65 60.38 7.57
C THR A 116 -16.35 58.94 7.17
N THR A 117 -15.22 58.72 6.49
CA THR A 117 -14.74 57.40 6.08
C THR A 117 -13.35 57.13 6.65
N ILE A 118 -13.14 55.93 7.19
CA ILE A 118 -11.82 55.44 7.63
C ILE A 118 -11.50 54.10 6.97
N LEU A 119 -10.21 53.81 6.80
CA LEU A 119 -9.72 52.46 6.52
C LEU A 119 -9.45 51.76 7.85
N ALA A 120 -10.13 50.64 8.09
CA ALA A 120 -9.95 49.81 9.27
C ALA A 120 -9.31 48.48 8.87
N GLU A 121 -8.22 48.09 9.53
CA GLU A 121 -7.38 46.94 9.17
C GLU A 121 -7.28 45.94 10.33
N THR A 122 -7.23 44.65 10.01
CA THR A 122 -6.88 43.57 10.94
C THR A 122 -6.32 42.38 10.15
N SER A 123 -6.07 41.25 10.80
CA SER A 123 -5.68 39.99 10.15
C SER A 123 -6.53 38.84 10.65
N ILE A 124 -6.69 37.83 9.79
CA ILE A 124 -7.13 36.49 10.19
C ILE A 124 -5.85 35.70 10.44
N GLU A 125 -5.62 35.30 11.69
CA GLU A 125 -4.53 34.42 12.13
C GLU A 125 -4.93 32.95 11.87
N ARG A 126 -4.01 32.18 11.29
CA ARG A 126 -4.19 30.75 11.04
C ARG A 126 -4.17 29.94 12.35
N ILE A 127 -4.83 28.79 12.38
CA ILE A 127 -4.73 27.81 13.46
C ILE A 127 -3.64 26.80 13.07
N GLU A 128 -2.73 26.51 13.99
CA GLU A 128 -1.65 25.54 13.74
C GLU A 128 -1.39 24.63 14.96
N TYR A 129 -0.92 23.42 14.67
CA TYR A 129 -0.43 22.45 15.64
C TYR A 129 1.09 22.31 15.54
N ILE A 130 1.76 22.27 16.69
CA ILE A 130 3.22 22.09 16.75
C ILE A 130 3.54 20.64 17.09
N TYR A 131 4.20 19.96 16.15
CA TYR A 131 4.71 18.61 16.30
C TYR A 131 6.20 18.66 16.68
N LYS A 132 6.54 18.12 17.85
CA LYS A 132 7.92 18.06 18.31
C LYS A 132 8.56 16.75 17.86
N LEU A 133 9.41 16.83 16.83
CA LEU A 133 10.13 15.69 16.28
C LEU A 133 11.49 15.59 16.98
N ALA A 134 11.76 14.45 17.61
CA ALA A 134 13.05 14.15 18.22
C ALA A 134 13.62 12.88 17.60
N GLY A 135 14.91 12.93 17.23
CA GLY A 135 15.55 11.83 16.53
C GLY A 135 17.05 11.94 16.50
N LYS A 136 17.68 11.03 15.75
CA LYS A 136 19.11 10.93 15.55
C LYS A 136 19.45 10.80 14.07
N VAL A 137 20.49 11.50 13.63
CA VAL A 137 21.17 11.23 12.36
C VAL A 137 22.33 10.28 12.63
N VAL A 138 22.33 9.11 12.00
CA VAL A 138 23.36 8.09 12.20
C VAL A 138 24.57 8.41 11.32
N GLY A 139 25.72 8.63 11.96
CA GLY A 139 27.00 8.99 11.33
C GLY A 139 27.64 10.23 11.97
N GLU A 140 28.84 10.07 12.52
CA GLU A 140 29.57 11.15 13.24
C GLU A 140 29.87 12.36 12.35
N GLN A 141 29.97 12.16 11.03
CA GLN A 141 30.21 13.22 10.04
C GLN A 141 29.04 14.20 9.93
N TYR A 142 27.85 13.86 10.41
CA TYR A 142 26.66 14.71 10.35
C TYR A 142 26.50 15.67 11.53
N VAL A 143 27.42 15.67 12.51
CA VAL A 143 27.40 16.64 13.61
C VAL A 143 27.42 18.08 13.07
N GLY A 144 26.44 18.89 13.48
CA GLY A 144 26.26 20.27 13.00
C GLY A 144 25.65 20.40 11.59
N ALA A 145 25.31 19.29 10.92
CA ALA A 145 24.56 19.33 9.67
C ALA A 145 23.14 19.87 9.88
N LYS A 146 22.54 20.40 8.82
CA LYS A 146 21.13 20.78 8.83
C LYS A 146 20.26 19.53 8.68
N VAL A 147 19.19 19.49 9.45
CA VAL A 147 18.09 18.53 9.29
C VAL A 147 16.79 19.30 9.11
N ALA A 148 16.02 18.93 8.09
CA ALA A 148 14.75 19.55 7.77
C ALA A 148 13.63 18.51 7.87
N ALA A 149 12.49 18.91 8.43
CA ALA A 149 11.24 18.15 8.35
C ALA A 149 10.23 18.89 7.49
N THR A 150 9.53 18.17 6.63
CA THR A 150 8.56 18.75 5.66
C THR A 150 7.28 17.92 5.61
N VAL A 151 6.13 18.59 5.58
CA VAL A 151 4.80 18.01 5.35
C VAL A 151 3.98 18.94 4.46
N GLY A 152 3.62 18.48 3.25
CA GLY A 152 3.07 19.38 2.24
C GLY A 152 4.00 20.56 1.97
N ASP A 153 3.49 21.78 2.15
CA ASP A 153 4.26 23.03 2.01
C ASP A 153 4.86 23.52 3.34
N GLU A 154 4.56 22.88 4.47
CA GLU A 154 5.09 23.24 5.79
C GLU A 154 6.47 22.63 5.99
N ALA A 155 7.40 23.42 6.55
CA ALA A 155 8.78 22.99 6.76
C ALA A 155 9.40 23.62 8.00
N VAL A 156 10.30 22.89 8.65
CA VAL A 156 11.16 23.39 9.73
C VAL A 156 12.58 22.85 9.58
N GLU A 157 13.58 23.67 9.89
CA GLU A 157 14.99 23.29 9.91
C GLU A 157 15.57 23.37 11.33
N GLY A 158 16.53 22.50 11.60
CA GLY A 158 17.33 22.49 12.82
C GLY A 158 18.75 21.99 12.54
N LEU A 159 19.53 21.86 13.61
CA LEU A 159 20.90 21.35 13.54
C LEU A 159 21.01 20.06 14.33
N VAL A 160 21.89 19.18 13.84
CA VAL A 160 22.33 17.97 14.54
C VAL A 160 23.33 18.35 15.63
N ASP A 161 23.12 17.87 16.85
CA ASP A 161 24.01 18.14 17.98
C ASP A 161 25.28 17.26 17.98
N ASP A 162 26.12 17.41 19.00
CA ASP A 162 27.40 16.70 19.14
C ASP A 162 27.26 15.20 19.42
N THR A 163 26.05 14.73 19.69
CA THR A 163 25.70 13.32 19.88
C THR A 163 24.94 12.73 18.68
N GLY A 164 24.74 13.51 17.62
CA GLY A 164 23.97 13.11 16.44
C GLY A 164 22.46 13.34 16.57
N ASN A 165 21.98 13.88 17.69
CA ASN A 165 20.55 14.06 17.93
C ASN A 165 20.02 15.38 17.36
N PHE A 166 18.71 15.46 17.13
CA PHE A 166 18.03 16.69 16.72
C PHE A 166 16.66 16.82 17.39
N ILE A 167 16.19 18.07 17.50
CA ILE A 167 14.81 18.41 17.88
C ILE A 167 14.27 19.46 16.92
N LEU A 168 13.12 19.18 16.31
CA LEU A 168 12.40 20.08 15.41
C LEU A 168 11.00 20.35 15.95
N ASN A 169 10.52 21.58 15.85
CA ASN A 169 9.15 21.97 16.19
C ASN A 169 8.43 22.34 14.89
N LEU A 170 7.82 21.36 14.25
CA LEU A 170 7.12 21.53 12.97
C LEU A 170 5.72 22.10 13.24
N ALA A 171 5.50 23.35 12.85
CA ALA A 171 4.18 23.97 12.88
C ALA A 171 3.40 23.55 11.62
N VAL A 172 2.16 23.09 11.80
CA VAL A 172 1.33 22.57 10.72
C VAL A 172 -0.07 23.16 10.84
N ASP A 173 -0.61 23.67 9.75
CA ASP A 173 -2.00 24.14 9.62
C ASP A 173 -3.02 23.07 10.12
N ASP A 174 -4.08 23.49 10.82
CA ASP A 174 -5.13 22.58 11.29
C ASP A 174 -5.98 21.99 10.16
N ASP A 175 -5.92 22.55 8.95
CA ASP A 175 -6.50 21.97 7.74
C ASP A 175 -5.62 20.89 7.09
N MET A 176 -4.39 20.65 7.58
CA MET A 176 -3.56 19.54 7.12
C MET A 176 -4.17 18.20 7.56
N ALA A 177 -4.24 17.25 6.63
CA ALA A 177 -4.77 15.93 6.94
C ALA A 177 -3.82 15.18 7.90
N LEU A 178 -4.36 14.63 9.00
CA LEU A 178 -3.56 13.90 9.99
C LEU A 178 -2.90 12.64 9.41
N ASN A 179 -3.44 12.09 8.32
CA ASN A 179 -2.84 10.96 7.63
C ASN A 179 -1.66 11.36 6.71
N SER A 180 -1.30 12.64 6.60
CA SER A 180 -0.20 13.12 5.75
C SER A 180 1.18 12.71 6.27
N SER A 181 2.03 12.24 5.36
CA SER A 181 3.39 11.77 5.67
C SER A 181 4.36 12.93 5.92
N VAL A 182 5.35 12.71 6.81
CA VAL A 182 6.37 13.70 7.15
C VAL A 182 7.74 13.22 6.70
N LYS A 183 8.36 13.95 5.77
CA LYS A 183 9.72 13.67 5.32
C LYS A 183 10.72 14.36 6.23
N LEU A 184 11.78 13.64 6.62
CA LEU A 184 12.99 14.21 7.17
C LEU A 184 14.13 14.05 6.19
N SER A 185 14.97 15.08 6.07
CA SER A 185 16.17 15.01 5.24
C SER A 185 17.31 15.83 5.83
N THR A 186 18.54 15.33 5.68
CA THR A 186 19.72 16.14 5.94
C THR A 186 20.06 16.96 4.71
N SER A 187 20.60 18.16 4.93
CA SER A 187 21.17 18.98 3.85
C SER A 187 22.56 19.46 4.25
N SER A 188 23.50 19.33 3.32
CA SER A 188 24.88 19.76 3.46
C SER A 188 25.46 20.09 2.09
N ASP A 189 26.38 21.05 2.03
CA ASP A 189 27.11 21.39 0.81
C ASP A 189 28.19 20.33 0.47
N THR A 190 28.56 19.47 1.43
CA THR A 190 29.70 18.54 1.31
C THR A 190 29.39 17.10 1.69
N LEU A 191 28.24 16.83 2.31
CA LEU A 191 27.84 15.48 2.74
C LEU A 191 26.66 15.02 1.89
N LEU A 192 26.56 13.71 1.70
CA LEU A 192 25.40 13.10 1.06
C LEU A 192 24.15 13.34 1.89
N GLY A 193 23.02 13.60 1.22
CA GLY A 193 21.74 13.77 1.87
C GLY A 193 21.17 12.43 2.32
N LEU A 194 20.87 12.28 3.60
CA LEU A 194 20.12 11.15 4.17
C LEU A 194 18.65 11.54 4.30
N SER A 195 17.76 10.56 4.23
CA SER A 195 16.31 10.78 4.30
C SER A 195 15.61 9.73 5.16
N SER A 196 14.45 10.11 5.69
CA SER A 196 13.53 9.23 6.40
C SER A 196 12.10 9.72 6.12
N LEU A 197 11.13 8.81 6.11
CA LEU A 197 9.73 9.15 5.87
C LEU A 197 8.88 8.54 6.97
N LEU A 198 8.19 9.41 7.71
CA LEU A 198 7.21 9.02 8.70
C LEU A 198 5.85 8.91 8.00
N PRO A 199 5.06 7.86 8.26
CA PRO A 199 3.89 7.54 7.47
C PRO A 199 2.74 8.53 7.65
N SER A 200 2.55 9.09 8.85
CA SER A 200 1.49 10.09 9.13
C SER A 200 1.82 11.05 10.29
N LEU A 201 1.17 12.22 10.31
CA LEU A 201 1.14 13.14 11.44
C LEU A 201 0.43 12.55 12.67
N GLU A 202 -0.59 11.72 12.45
CA GLU A 202 -1.37 11.08 13.53
C GLU A 202 -0.48 10.22 14.44
N GLN A 203 0.43 9.44 13.87
CA GLN A 203 1.37 8.63 14.63
C GLN A 203 2.35 9.48 15.47
N LEU A 204 2.46 10.78 15.19
CA LEU A 204 3.24 11.74 15.97
C LEU A 204 2.43 12.40 17.10
N GLY A 205 1.12 12.14 17.19
CA GLY A 205 0.23 12.73 18.19
C GLY A 205 0.61 12.46 19.65
N GLY A 206 1.39 11.40 19.91
CA GLY A 206 1.98 11.11 21.23
C GLY A 206 3.16 12.00 21.64
N LEU A 207 3.71 12.81 20.72
CA LEU A 207 4.90 13.67 20.93
C LEU A 207 4.58 15.12 21.28
N ILE A 208 3.32 15.45 21.56
CA ILE A 208 2.92 16.82 21.88
C ILE A 208 3.45 17.18 23.28
N VAL A 209 4.67 17.70 23.34
CA VAL A 209 5.30 18.11 24.63
C VAL A 209 4.71 19.40 25.17
N GLU A 210 4.14 20.25 24.33
CA GLU A 210 3.31 21.38 24.71
C GLU A 210 2.70 21.86 23.39
N ALA A 211 1.37 21.90 23.30
CA ALA A 211 0.75 22.81 22.37
C ALA A 211 1.12 24.22 22.85
N GLN A 212 2.28 24.72 22.43
CA GLN A 212 2.55 26.15 22.48
C GLN A 212 1.60 26.74 21.45
N ALA A 213 0.39 27.07 21.90
CA ALA A 213 -0.47 27.97 21.18
C ALA A 213 0.39 29.16 20.78
N SER A 214 0.42 29.50 19.50
CA SER A 214 0.72 30.89 19.12
C SER A 214 -0.07 31.80 20.08
N PRO A 215 0.49 32.91 20.59
CA PRO A 215 0.07 33.51 21.86
C PRO A 215 -1.39 34.04 21.96
N LYS A 216 -2.28 33.74 21.01
CA LYS A 216 -3.58 34.40 20.88
C LYS A 216 -4.76 33.54 20.46
N ASN A 217 -4.94 32.32 20.97
CA ASN A 217 -6.19 31.93 21.67
C ASN A 217 -6.36 30.42 21.79
N GLN A 218 -6.72 30.03 23.01
CA GLN A 218 -6.90 28.67 23.49
C GLN A 218 -8.14 27.98 22.91
N ARG A 219 -7.99 26.73 22.50
CA ARG A 219 -8.89 25.64 22.91
C ARG A 219 -8.13 24.31 23.02
N VAL A 220 -8.31 23.68 24.17
CA VAL A 220 -7.54 22.59 24.74
C VAL A 220 -8.11 21.24 24.28
N ALA A 221 -7.24 20.34 23.82
CA ALA A 221 -7.41 18.90 24.03
C ALA A 221 -6.20 18.41 24.83
N SER A 222 -6.31 18.48 26.15
CA SER A 222 -5.34 17.90 27.07
C SER A 222 -5.65 16.42 27.24
N GLN A 223 -4.90 15.55 26.58
CA GLN A 223 -4.59 14.23 27.12
C GLN A 223 -3.10 13.96 26.94
N GLY A 224 -2.41 13.77 28.07
CA GLY A 224 -1.18 12.99 28.14
C GLY A 224 0.12 13.67 27.71
N ALA A 225 0.59 14.67 28.45
CA ALA A 225 2.03 14.86 28.58
C ALA A 225 2.60 13.67 29.40
N GLN A 226 2.80 12.53 28.74
CA GLN A 226 3.74 11.52 29.22
C GLN A 226 5.11 11.88 28.67
N ALA A 227 6.13 11.64 29.48
CA ALA A 227 7.51 11.87 29.13
C ALA A 227 7.85 11.18 27.79
N LEU A 228 8.76 11.81 27.03
CA LEU A 228 9.47 11.32 25.85
C LEU A 228 10.31 10.05 26.14
N GLU A 229 9.75 9.07 26.86
CA GLU A 229 10.40 7.79 27.12
C GLU A 229 9.91 6.69 26.17
N ASN A 230 8.72 6.82 25.55
CA ASN A 230 8.08 5.75 24.77
C ASN A 230 7.62 6.17 23.36
N THR A 231 8.36 7.04 22.68
CA THR A 231 8.12 7.30 21.24
C THR A 231 9.34 6.85 20.44
N PRO A 232 9.17 6.24 19.24
CA PRO A 232 10.31 5.87 18.41
C PRO A 232 11.23 7.07 18.23
N ALA A 233 12.50 6.91 18.59
CA ALA A 233 13.51 7.86 18.19
C ALA A 233 13.56 7.83 16.66
N ILE A 234 13.22 8.96 16.01
CA ILE A 234 13.26 9.04 14.55
C ILE A 234 14.73 8.83 14.13
N SER A 235 14.99 7.82 13.29
CA SER A 235 16.32 7.59 12.74
C SER A 235 16.40 8.12 11.32
N VAL A 236 17.44 8.91 11.05
CA VAL A 236 17.85 9.32 9.71
C VAL A 236 19.22 8.68 9.44
N SER A 237 19.22 7.60 8.67
CA SER A 237 20.36 6.69 8.55
C SER A 237 20.47 6.09 7.14
N ALA A 238 21.46 5.22 6.94
CA ALA A 238 21.57 4.45 5.70
C ALA A 238 20.33 3.58 5.44
N VAL A 239 19.80 2.92 6.47
CA VAL A 239 18.61 2.06 6.39
C VAL A 239 17.35 2.89 6.09
N SER A 240 17.14 4.02 6.78
CA SER A 240 15.96 4.86 6.51
C SER A 240 16.02 5.50 5.11
N THR A 241 17.22 5.81 4.61
CA THR A 241 17.42 6.39 3.28
C THR A 241 17.17 5.36 2.18
N ALA A 242 17.61 4.12 2.39
CA ALA A 242 17.29 3.00 1.52
C ALA A 242 15.77 2.75 1.46
N LEU A 243 15.11 2.65 2.62
CA LEU A 243 13.65 2.50 2.71
C LEU A 243 12.92 3.64 2.00
N TYR A 244 13.29 4.90 2.29
CA TYR A 244 12.72 6.08 1.63
C TYR A 244 12.85 6.02 0.10
N SER A 245 14.02 5.65 -0.41
CA SER A 245 14.26 5.58 -1.86
C SER A 245 13.47 4.47 -2.52
N LEU A 246 13.32 3.32 -1.87
CA LEU A 246 12.51 2.20 -2.35
C LEU A 246 11.01 2.51 -2.31
N LEU A 247 10.53 3.22 -1.28
CA LEU A 247 9.16 3.72 -1.21
C LEU A 247 8.85 4.70 -2.37
N VAL A 248 9.78 5.62 -2.66
CA VAL A 248 9.66 6.54 -3.80
C VAL A 248 9.62 5.77 -5.12
N ALA A 249 10.49 4.76 -5.30
CA ALA A 249 10.49 3.92 -6.49
C ALA A 249 9.18 3.14 -6.67
N ALA A 250 8.70 2.49 -5.61
CA ALA A 250 7.45 1.73 -5.60
C ALA A 250 6.21 2.61 -5.89
N ASN A 251 6.28 3.90 -5.53
CA ASN A 251 5.23 4.88 -5.81
C ASN A 251 5.50 5.73 -7.09
N GLY A 252 6.16 5.14 -8.09
CA GLY A 252 6.32 5.75 -9.41
C GLY A 252 7.23 6.99 -9.44
N GLY A 253 8.20 7.06 -8.53
CA GLY A 253 9.13 8.19 -8.41
C GLY A 253 8.59 9.37 -7.59
N VAL A 254 7.42 9.22 -6.95
CA VAL A 254 6.80 10.26 -6.12
C VAL A 254 6.82 9.83 -4.66
N VAL A 255 7.15 10.77 -3.75
CA VAL A 255 7.12 10.50 -2.30
C VAL A 255 5.69 10.14 -1.87
N PRO A 256 5.46 9.03 -1.15
CA PRO A 256 4.17 8.75 -0.53
C PRO A 256 3.73 9.92 0.35
N SER A 257 2.55 10.47 0.07
CA SER A 257 2.07 11.70 0.71
C SER A 257 1.17 11.45 1.93
N ASN A 258 0.72 10.21 2.12
CA ASN A 258 -0.10 9.79 3.25
C ASN A 258 0.13 8.30 3.58
N ILE A 259 -0.38 7.88 4.73
CA ILE A 259 -0.23 6.51 5.24
C ILE A 259 -0.76 5.42 4.30
N ASP A 260 -1.88 5.65 3.60
CA ASP A 260 -2.47 4.63 2.72
C ASP A 260 -1.56 4.33 1.52
N ILE A 261 -0.98 5.39 0.93
CA ILE A 261 0.01 5.26 -0.16
C ILE A 261 1.32 4.68 0.38
N PHE A 262 1.73 5.08 1.59
CA PHE A 262 2.94 4.58 2.24
C PHE A 262 2.87 3.06 2.46
N GLU A 263 1.81 2.56 3.08
CA GLU A 263 1.68 1.13 3.41
C GLU A 263 1.52 0.27 2.16
N LEU A 264 0.86 0.78 1.11
CA LEU A 264 0.81 0.12 -0.19
C LEU A 264 2.17 0.07 -0.88
N ALA A 265 2.99 1.11 -0.76
CA ALA A 265 4.35 1.12 -1.28
C ALA A 265 5.26 0.20 -0.46
N GLU A 266 5.11 0.19 0.87
CA GLU A 266 5.86 -0.64 1.81
C GLU A 266 5.68 -2.13 1.52
N SER A 267 4.47 -2.57 1.14
CA SER A 267 4.20 -3.98 0.79
C SER A 267 4.89 -4.45 -0.51
N GLN A 268 5.39 -3.53 -1.32
CA GLN A 268 6.08 -3.82 -2.58
C GLN A 268 7.60 -3.86 -2.42
N ILE A 269 8.12 -3.55 -1.23
CA ILE A 269 9.56 -3.48 -0.99
C ILE A 269 10.11 -4.88 -0.81
N ASP A 270 11.03 -5.24 -1.70
CA ASP A 270 11.85 -6.43 -1.55
C ASP A 270 12.81 -6.24 -0.35
N PRO A 271 12.74 -7.11 0.67
CA PRO A 271 13.58 -7.00 1.86
C PRO A 271 15.08 -7.19 1.56
N ASP A 272 15.46 -7.98 0.55
CA ASP A 272 16.86 -8.14 0.14
C ASP A 272 17.38 -6.85 -0.52
N ALA A 273 16.54 -6.23 -1.36
CA ALA A 273 16.86 -4.93 -1.96
C ALA A 273 17.01 -3.82 -0.92
N LEU A 274 16.23 -3.86 0.16
CA LEU A 274 16.29 -2.90 1.26
C LEU A 274 17.63 -2.97 1.99
N ILE A 275 18.07 -4.16 2.38
CA ILE A 275 19.31 -4.29 3.15
C ILE A 275 20.55 -4.03 2.28
N GLU A 276 20.53 -4.44 1.01
CA GLU A 276 21.59 -4.13 0.07
C GLU A 276 21.69 -2.63 -0.21
N ALA A 277 20.56 -1.95 -0.43
CA ALA A 277 20.55 -0.51 -0.62
C ALA A 277 21.05 0.23 0.62
N ALA A 278 20.73 -0.27 1.82
CA ALA A 278 21.25 0.28 3.07
C ALA A 278 22.78 0.11 3.15
N ALA A 279 23.30 -1.05 2.76
CA ALA A 279 24.73 -1.31 2.69
C ALA A 279 25.45 -0.40 1.67
N VAL A 280 24.85 -0.21 0.49
CA VAL A 280 25.35 0.74 -0.53
C VAL A 280 25.41 2.16 0.05
N VAL A 281 24.36 2.63 0.73
CA VAL A 281 24.38 3.95 1.39
C VAL A 281 25.44 4.01 2.47
N LEU A 282 25.61 2.96 3.27
CA LEU A 282 26.61 2.90 4.33
C LEU A 282 28.03 3.00 3.77
N ILE A 283 28.33 2.32 2.66
CA ILE A 283 29.61 2.43 1.95
C ILE A 283 29.82 3.88 1.49
N LEU A 284 28.81 4.48 0.85
CA LEU A 284 28.92 5.82 0.28
C LEU A 284 29.17 6.90 1.33
N ILE A 285 28.50 6.85 2.48
CA ILE A 285 28.69 7.87 3.52
C ILE A 285 30.01 7.73 4.29
N ASN A 286 30.64 6.55 4.23
CA ASN A 286 31.91 6.25 4.90
C ASN A 286 33.11 6.20 3.95
N SER A 287 32.89 6.38 2.64
CA SER A 287 33.95 6.39 1.63
C SER A 287 34.65 7.76 1.60
N ASP A 288 35.98 7.74 1.67
CA ASP A 288 36.82 8.91 1.38
C ASP A 288 36.97 9.17 -0.13
N ASP A 289 36.66 8.15 -0.96
CA ASP A 289 36.73 8.23 -2.41
C ASP A 289 35.41 8.76 -2.98
N ALA A 290 35.50 9.68 -3.95
CA ALA A 290 34.36 10.23 -4.68
C ALA A 290 33.79 9.17 -5.64
N ILE A 291 32.92 8.31 -5.11
CA ILE A 291 32.17 7.29 -5.88
C ILE A 291 31.05 7.95 -6.69
N LEU A 292 30.41 8.98 -6.12
CA LEU A 292 29.38 9.77 -6.77
C LEU A 292 29.93 11.11 -7.28
N GLU A 293 29.32 11.66 -8.33
CA GLU A 293 29.61 13.01 -8.80
C GLU A 293 29.19 14.06 -7.75
N ASP A 294 29.92 15.18 -7.69
CA ASP A 294 29.59 16.28 -6.78
C ASP A 294 28.15 16.79 -6.99
N GLY A 295 27.34 16.78 -5.93
CA GLY A 295 25.95 17.23 -5.97
C GLY A 295 24.96 16.20 -6.54
N ALA A 296 25.37 14.94 -6.69
CA ALA A 296 24.48 13.85 -7.06
C ALA A 296 23.32 13.69 -6.05
N ASP A 297 22.10 13.53 -6.57
CA ASP A 297 20.92 13.22 -5.76
C ASP A 297 20.89 11.72 -5.47
N LEU A 298 21.38 11.35 -4.27
CA LEU A 298 21.45 9.97 -3.80
C LEU A 298 20.10 9.27 -3.88
N VAL A 299 19.00 9.94 -3.51
CA VAL A 299 17.67 9.33 -3.51
C VAL A 299 17.25 8.99 -4.94
N SER A 300 17.45 9.92 -5.88
CA SER A 300 17.14 9.68 -7.29
C SER A 300 17.96 8.53 -7.88
N ILE A 301 19.25 8.41 -7.52
CA ILE A 301 20.11 7.30 -7.96
C ILE A 301 19.61 5.97 -7.38
N LEU A 302 19.30 5.94 -6.08
CA LEU A 302 18.81 4.74 -5.41
C LEU A 302 17.42 4.34 -5.89
N ALA A 303 16.56 5.28 -6.29
CA ALA A 303 15.21 4.98 -6.77
C ALA A 303 15.19 4.51 -8.23
N ASP A 304 16.20 4.85 -9.03
CA ASP A 304 16.35 4.43 -10.42
C ASP A 304 17.17 3.12 -10.52
N PRO A 305 16.57 2.00 -10.96
CA PRO A 305 17.28 0.72 -10.99
C PRO A 305 18.52 0.70 -11.89
N ALA A 306 18.52 1.44 -13.01
CA ALA A 306 19.66 1.45 -13.92
C ALA A 306 20.85 2.21 -13.30
N GLN A 307 20.58 3.35 -12.66
CA GLN A 307 21.60 4.10 -11.93
C GLN A 307 22.11 3.33 -10.71
N TYR A 308 21.20 2.67 -9.97
CA TYR A 308 21.56 1.82 -8.85
C TYR A 308 22.47 0.66 -9.28
N ASN A 309 22.13 -0.06 -10.35
CA ASN A 309 22.93 -1.19 -10.82
C ASN A 309 24.34 -0.74 -11.25
N ALA A 310 24.45 0.42 -11.92
CA ALA A 310 25.75 0.98 -12.29
C ALA A 310 26.58 1.37 -11.06
N LEU A 311 25.93 1.88 -10.01
CA LEU A 311 26.56 2.20 -8.74
C LEU A 311 27.08 0.93 -8.03
N VAL A 312 26.26 -0.13 -7.98
CA VAL A 312 26.65 -1.43 -7.42
C VAL A 312 27.85 -2.02 -8.16
N GLU A 313 27.84 -2.01 -9.49
CA GLU A 313 28.98 -2.46 -10.31
C GLU A 313 30.25 -1.65 -10.00
N THR A 314 30.12 -0.32 -9.88
CA THR A 314 31.26 0.55 -9.54
C THR A 314 31.87 0.20 -8.17
N ILE A 315 31.04 -0.05 -7.16
CA ILE A 315 31.49 -0.41 -5.81
C ILE A 315 32.21 -1.77 -5.83
N GLU A 316 31.62 -2.78 -6.48
CA GLU A 316 32.17 -4.14 -6.54
C GLU A 316 33.41 -4.25 -7.44
N GLU A 317 33.53 -3.44 -8.49
CA GLU A 317 34.76 -3.34 -9.27
C GLU A 317 35.91 -2.73 -8.47
N ALA A 318 35.60 -1.74 -7.62
CA ALA A 318 36.59 -1.09 -6.76
C ALA A 318 37.05 -2.02 -5.62
N THR A 319 36.09 -2.67 -4.94
CA THR A 319 36.35 -3.60 -3.83
C THR A 319 35.37 -4.78 -3.90
N PRO A 320 35.77 -5.91 -4.51
CA PRO A 320 34.91 -7.09 -4.61
C PRO A 320 34.52 -7.63 -3.22
N GLY A 321 33.23 -7.84 -3.00
CA GLY A 321 32.64 -8.30 -1.74
C GLY A 321 32.33 -7.19 -0.73
N ALA A 322 32.55 -5.91 -1.08
CA ALA A 322 32.31 -4.79 -0.18
C ALA A 322 30.84 -4.67 0.22
N ILE A 323 29.91 -4.94 -0.69
CA ILE A 323 28.48 -4.84 -0.39
C ILE A 323 28.07 -5.95 0.59
N GLU A 324 28.54 -7.18 0.39
CA GLU A 324 28.27 -8.30 1.31
C GLU A 324 28.80 -8.03 2.74
N GLU A 325 30.03 -7.51 2.86
CA GLU A 325 30.61 -7.12 4.15
C GLU A 325 29.83 -5.95 4.80
N ALA A 326 29.38 -4.99 3.99
CA ALA A 326 28.58 -3.87 4.47
C ALA A 326 27.17 -4.30 4.91
N ILE A 327 26.55 -5.31 4.29
CA ILE A 327 25.27 -5.85 4.76
C ILE A 327 25.44 -6.47 6.16
N ASP A 328 26.45 -7.30 6.36
CA ASP A 328 26.76 -7.87 7.68
C ASP A 328 27.00 -6.75 8.73
N ALA A 329 27.64 -5.65 8.33
CA ALA A 329 27.86 -4.49 9.19
C ALA A 329 26.57 -3.73 9.53
N VAL A 330 25.66 -3.53 8.55
CA VAL A 330 24.36 -2.87 8.78
C VAL A 330 23.55 -3.66 9.80
N ILE A 331 23.46 -4.99 9.64
CA ILE A 331 22.67 -5.87 10.51
C ILE A 331 23.23 -5.97 11.93
N ALA A 332 24.55 -5.82 12.08
CA ALA A 332 25.22 -5.87 13.37
C ALA A 332 25.14 -4.55 14.15
N ASP A 333 24.79 -3.44 13.50
CA ASP A 333 24.77 -2.11 14.12
C ASP A 333 23.39 -1.78 14.73
N PRO A 334 23.27 -1.69 16.07
CA PRO A 334 22.00 -1.41 16.74
C PRO A 334 21.47 0.02 16.48
N GLU A 335 22.25 0.95 15.94
CA GLU A 335 21.74 2.26 15.51
C GLU A 335 21.09 2.24 14.12
N LEU A 336 21.47 1.26 13.29
CA LEU A 336 20.91 1.05 11.95
C LEU A 336 19.75 0.06 11.98
N THR A 337 19.89 -1.04 12.71
CA THR A 337 18.89 -2.09 12.90
C THR A 337 18.58 -2.26 14.40
N PRO A 338 17.64 -1.47 14.96
CA PRO A 338 17.41 -1.43 16.40
C PRO A 338 16.94 -2.78 16.97
N PRO A 339 17.51 -3.22 18.11
CA PRO A 339 17.16 -4.48 18.75
C PRO A 339 15.68 -4.53 19.13
N VAL A 340 15.09 -5.72 19.09
CA VAL A 340 13.70 -5.96 19.47
C VAL A 340 13.60 -6.15 20.98
N GLU A 341 12.61 -5.52 21.60
CA GLU A 341 12.19 -5.82 22.96
C GLU A 341 10.89 -6.63 22.94
N ALA A 342 10.71 -7.53 23.90
CA ALA A 342 9.53 -8.41 23.93
C ALA A 342 8.19 -7.66 23.97
N ALA A 343 8.18 -6.45 24.56
CA ALA A 343 7.00 -5.59 24.62
C ALA A 343 6.64 -4.95 23.27
N ASP A 344 7.59 -4.88 22.34
CA ASP A 344 7.43 -4.26 21.02
C ASP A 344 6.98 -5.27 19.96
N ILE A 345 6.89 -6.56 20.29
CA ILE A 345 6.49 -7.63 19.38
C ILE A 345 4.95 -7.67 19.33
N PRO A 346 4.32 -7.37 18.18
CA PRO A 346 2.92 -7.65 17.92
C PRO A 346 2.58 -9.10 18.20
N SER A 347 1.44 -9.33 18.86
CA SER A 347 0.96 -10.69 19.11
C SER A 347 0.64 -11.46 17.83
N LEU A 348 0.47 -10.76 16.71
CA LEU A 348 0.04 -11.33 15.44
C LEU A 348 0.80 -10.69 14.28
N TYR A 349 1.43 -11.54 13.47
CA TYR A 349 2.05 -11.19 12.20
C TYR A 349 1.54 -12.09 11.06
N TYR A 350 1.54 -11.54 9.86
CA TYR A 350 1.39 -12.26 8.60
C TYR A 350 2.70 -12.15 7.84
N ARG A 351 3.43 -13.27 7.69
CA ARG A 351 4.62 -13.33 6.85
C ARG A 351 4.17 -13.34 5.38
N THR A 352 4.55 -12.34 4.60
CA THR A 352 4.16 -12.18 3.18
C THR A 352 5.39 -11.97 2.29
N SER A 353 5.23 -12.18 0.98
CA SER A 353 6.23 -11.78 -0.02
C SER A 353 5.99 -10.36 -0.49
N ALA A 354 7.04 -9.68 -0.98
CA ALA A 354 6.90 -8.40 -1.66
C ALA A 354 5.96 -8.55 -2.87
N VAL A 355 5.00 -7.63 -2.99
CA VAL A 355 3.98 -7.68 -4.04
C VAL A 355 4.43 -6.85 -5.23
N ALA A 356 4.15 -7.31 -6.44
CA ALA A 356 4.36 -6.47 -7.62
C ALA A 356 3.37 -5.29 -7.62
N PRO A 357 3.73 -4.13 -8.18
CA PRO A 357 2.78 -3.04 -8.38
C PRO A 357 1.50 -3.52 -9.06
N THR A 358 0.35 -2.96 -8.68
CA THR A 358 -1.03 -3.35 -9.08
C THR A 358 -1.59 -4.61 -8.41
N PHE A 359 -0.87 -5.22 -7.46
CA PHE A 359 -1.32 -6.40 -6.74
C PHE A 359 -1.37 -6.20 -5.23
N ILE A 360 -1.99 -7.16 -4.56
CA ILE A 360 -2.02 -7.36 -3.11
C ILE A 360 -1.45 -8.73 -2.78
N ALA A 361 -0.95 -8.90 -1.55
CA ALA A 361 -0.37 -10.16 -1.09
C ALA A 361 -1.45 -11.25 -1.03
N ARG A 362 -1.14 -12.45 -1.52
CA ARG A 362 -2.12 -13.55 -1.66
C ARG A 362 -1.64 -14.89 -1.14
N GLY A 363 -0.57 -14.87 -0.38
CA GLY A 363 0.03 -16.03 0.24
C GLY A 363 0.87 -15.59 1.42
N GLY A 364 1.11 -16.53 2.33
CA GLY A 364 1.86 -16.24 3.54
C GLY A 364 1.68 -17.28 4.62
N SER A 365 2.08 -16.90 5.82
CA SER A 365 1.87 -17.66 7.05
C SER A 365 1.52 -16.74 8.20
N ARG A 366 0.63 -17.18 9.09
CA ARG A 366 0.22 -16.41 10.27
C ARG A 366 1.09 -16.81 11.45
N TYR A 367 1.84 -15.87 12.02
CA TYR A 367 2.61 -16.04 13.24
C TYR A 367 1.86 -15.43 14.41
N GLU A 368 1.70 -16.18 15.48
CA GLU A 368 1.13 -15.71 16.73
C GLU A 368 2.16 -15.84 17.87
N PHE A 369 2.44 -14.72 18.53
CA PHE A 369 3.33 -14.63 19.69
C PHE A 369 2.48 -14.39 20.94
N ILE A 370 2.33 -15.42 21.76
CA ILE A 370 1.52 -15.37 22.98
C ILE A 370 2.40 -14.92 24.15
N GLN A 371 1.87 -14.05 25.01
CA GLN A 371 2.60 -13.42 26.12
C GLN A 371 3.18 -14.40 27.15
N ASP A 372 2.77 -15.66 27.14
CA ASP A 372 3.28 -16.71 28.03
C ASP A 372 4.50 -17.45 27.47
N ASN A 373 5.17 -16.85 26.46
CA ASN A 373 6.32 -17.40 25.75
C ASN A 373 6.00 -18.62 24.88
N THR A 374 4.72 -18.85 24.56
CA THR A 374 4.29 -19.81 23.54
C THR A 374 3.84 -19.09 22.27
N GLY A 375 3.70 -19.82 21.18
CA GLY A 375 3.23 -19.28 19.93
C GLY A 375 2.98 -20.36 18.91
N MET A 376 2.49 -19.94 17.75
CA MET A 376 2.25 -20.86 16.65
C MET A 376 2.40 -20.16 15.30
N VAL A 377 2.73 -20.95 14.28
CA VAL A 377 2.66 -20.55 12.88
C VAL A 377 1.60 -21.41 12.18
N ALA A 378 0.64 -20.75 11.54
CA ALA A 378 -0.38 -21.39 10.71
C ALA A 378 -0.09 -21.16 9.22
N THR A 379 -0.21 -22.24 8.45
CA THR A 379 -0.03 -22.27 6.99
C THR A 379 -1.23 -22.99 6.36
N SER A 380 -1.32 -23.01 5.03
CA SER A 380 -2.30 -23.84 4.33
C SER A 380 -2.13 -25.34 4.58
N TYR A 381 -0.94 -25.78 5.02
CA TYR A 381 -0.63 -27.18 5.33
C TYR A 381 -0.90 -27.53 6.80
N GLY A 382 -1.24 -26.56 7.64
CA GLY A 382 -1.57 -26.69 9.06
C GLY A 382 -0.67 -25.88 9.98
N VAL A 383 -0.63 -26.28 11.26
CA VAL A 383 -0.11 -25.47 12.38
C VAL A 383 1.16 -26.11 12.96
N SER A 384 2.16 -25.27 13.25
CA SER A 384 3.32 -25.65 14.06
C SER A 384 3.40 -24.75 15.30
N GLU A 385 3.58 -25.34 16.47
CA GLU A 385 3.68 -24.65 17.75
C GLU A 385 5.13 -24.50 18.19
N PHE A 386 5.42 -23.38 18.85
CA PHE A 386 6.75 -23.03 19.29
C PHE A 386 6.74 -22.34 20.65
N THR A 387 7.89 -22.36 21.32
CA THR A 387 8.19 -21.40 22.38
C THR A 387 9.03 -20.27 21.82
N TRP A 388 8.91 -19.08 22.40
CA TRP A 388 9.71 -17.93 21.96
C TRP A 388 10.26 -17.11 23.12
N SER A 389 11.38 -16.45 22.85
CA SER A 389 12.02 -15.52 23.77
C SER A 389 12.76 -14.42 23.01
N VAL A 390 13.16 -13.36 23.71
CA VAL A 390 14.04 -12.33 23.15
C VAL A 390 15.41 -12.47 23.79
N GLU A 391 16.42 -12.74 22.98
CA GLU A 391 17.81 -12.87 23.40
C GLU A 391 18.68 -11.91 22.59
N GLN A 392 19.42 -11.03 23.28
CA GLN A 392 20.30 -10.05 22.64
C GLN A 392 19.60 -9.18 21.57
N GLY A 393 18.32 -8.87 21.77
CA GLY A 393 17.53 -8.07 20.82
C GLY A 393 17.00 -8.83 19.60
N LYS A 394 17.11 -10.16 19.59
CA LYS A 394 16.59 -11.04 18.53
C LYS A 394 15.48 -11.94 19.06
N ILE A 395 14.51 -12.29 18.23
CA ILE A 395 13.46 -13.24 18.58
C ILE A 395 13.99 -14.65 18.33
N SER A 396 14.10 -15.46 19.38
CA SER A 396 14.42 -16.89 19.29
C SER A 396 13.13 -17.68 19.34
N VAL A 397 12.94 -18.59 18.38
CA VAL A 397 11.77 -19.46 18.22
C VAL A 397 12.23 -20.91 18.20
N ASP A 398 11.65 -21.74 19.07
CA ASP A 398 11.93 -23.17 19.18
C ASP A 398 10.65 -23.97 18.94
N PHE A 399 10.59 -24.69 17.81
CA PHE A 399 9.44 -25.52 17.46
C PHE A 399 9.47 -26.84 18.24
N TYR A 400 8.36 -27.18 18.90
CA TYR A 400 8.22 -28.44 19.64
C TYR A 400 7.11 -29.35 19.11
N SER A 401 6.26 -28.82 18.23
CA SER A 401 5.19 -29.52 17.54
C SER A 401 5.07 -28.89 16.17
N GLY A 402 5.15 -29.66 15.09
CA GLY A 402 5.18 -29.06 13.77
C GLY A 402 4.79 -30.00 12.66
N ASN A 403 4.27 -29.38 11.61
CA ASN A 403 4.06 -30.06 10.35
C ASN A 403 5.41 -30.32 9.69
N LYS A 404 5.63 -31.58 9.34
CA LYS A 404 6.79 -31.98 8.54
C LYS A 404 6.39 -31.95 7.08
N SER A 405 7.20 -31.33 6.24
CA SER A 405 6.99 -31.43 4.79
C SER A 405 7.67 -32.70 4.29
N ILE A 406 6.98 -33.40 3.38
CA ILE A 406 7.48 -34.60 2.73
C ILE A 406 7.74 -34.27 1.26
N SER A 407 8.95 -34.56 0.79
CA SER A 407 9.35 -34.43 -0.61
C SER A 407 9.82 -35.79 -1.15
N PHE A 408 9.64 -36.00 -2.45
CA PHE A 408 10.15 -37.17 -3.16
C PHE A 408 11.37 -36.75 -4.00
N GLU A 409 12.51 -36.69 -3.34
CA GLU A 409 13.78 -36.25 -3.92
C GLU A 409 14.35 -37.34 -4.83
N HIS A 410 14.96 -36.94 -5.95
CA HIS A 410 15.61 -37.90 -6.83
C HIS A 410 16.77 -38.59 -6.09
N ALA A 411 16.90 -39.91 -6.19
CA ALA A 411 17.89 -40.67 -5.42
C ALA A 411 19.33 -40.16 -5.61
N SER A 412 19.65 -39.57 -6.77
CA SER A 412 20.97 -39.00 -7.03
C SER A 412 21.26 -37.68 -6.31
N SER A 413 20.24 -36.92 -5.89
CA SER A 413 20.40 -35.63 -5.19
C SER A 413 20.58 -35.77 -3.69
N ILE A 414 20.27 -36.94 -3.11
CA ILE A 414 20.41 -37.17 -1.66
C ILE A 414 21.88 -37.04 -1.24
N GLU A 415 22.17 -36.07 -0.39
CA GLU A 415 23.52 -35.75 0.08
C GLU A 415 24.12 -36.90 0.91
N GLY A 416 23.33 -37.49 1.79
CA GLY A 416 23.78 -38.57 2.68
C GLY A 416 23.96 -39.95 2.03
N LEU A 417 23.74 -40.09 0.72
CA LEU A 417 24.04 -41.33 -0.02
C LEU A 417 25.41 -41.25 -0.70
N THR A 418 26.23 -42.27 -0.50
CA THR A 418 27.45 -42.48 -1.30
C THR A 418 27.10 -42.77 -2.76
N GLN A 419 28.03 -42.52 -3.69
CA GLN A 419 27.79 -42.80 -5.11
C GLN A 419 27.42 -44.28 -5.36
N ASP A 420 28.07 -45.23 -4.69
CA ASP A 420 27.74 -46.65 -4.78
C ASP A 420 26.31 -46.96 -4.30
N GLN A 421 25.85 -46.27 -3.23
CA GLN A 421 24.47 -46.40 -2.75
C GLN A 421 23.49 -45.80 -3.75
N LYS A 422 23.77 -44.61 -4.31
CA LYS A 422 22.95 -43.99 -5.36
C LYS A 422 22.77 -44.93 -6.56
N ASP A 423 23.88 -45.53 -7.02
CA ASP A 423 23.87 -46.46 -8.14
C ASP A 423 23.04 -47.73 -7.83
N LYS A 424 23.13 -48.26 -6.59
CA LYS A 424 22.31 -49.40 -6.14
C LYS A 424 20.83 -49.07 -6.08
N VAL A 425 20.46 -47.90 -5.54
CA VAL A 425 19.07 -47.44 -5.43
C VAL A 425 18.46 -47.29 -6.82
N LEU A 426 19.18 -46.64 -7.74
CA LEU A 426 18.74 -46.49 -9.13
C LEU A 426 18.67 -47.84 -9.86
N ALA A 427 19.61 -48.76 -9.61
CA ALA A 427 19.57 -50.11 -10.18
C ALA A 427 18.41 -50.96 -9.66
N ALA A 428 17.91 -50.66 -8.45
CA ALA A 428 16.68 -51.24 -7.91
C ALA A 428 15.40 -50.57 -8.48
N ASN A 429 15.54 -49.67 -9.46
CA ASN A 429 14.47 -48.91 -10.10
C ASN A 429 13.71 -48.00 -9.13
N ILE A 430 14.40 -47.52 -8.08
CA ILE A 430 13.92 -46.50 -7.15
C ILE A 430 14.49 -45.16 -7.61
N GLY A 431 13.69 -44.38 -8.33
CA GLY A 431 14.11 -43.07 -8.86
C GLY A 431 14.01 -41.95 -7.83
N GLN A 432 13.07 -42.06 -6.89
CA GLN A 432 12.82 -41.06 -5.86
C GLN A 432 12.81 -41.69 -4.48
N VAL A 433 13.23 -40.91 -3.50
CA VAL A 433 13.29 -41.29 -2.09
C VAL A 433 12.49 -40.25 -1.29
N GLU A 434 11.70 -40.73 -0.34
CA GLU A 434 10.97 -39.88 0.57
C GLU A 434 11.92 -39.19 1.55
N VAL A 435 11.85 -37.86 1.60
CA VAL A 435 12.65 -37.01 2.48
C VAL A 435 11.70 -36.11 3.28
N THR A 436 11.87 -36.13 4.58
CA THR A 436 11.10 -35.33 5.53
C THR A 436 11.92 -34.15 6.00
N TYR A 437 11.33 -32.96 5.97
CA TYR A 437 11.91 -31.72 6.50
C TYR A 437 11.11 -31.24 7.71
N GLU A 438 11.81 -31.00 8.81
CA GLU A 438 11.23 -30.54 10.08
C GLU A 438 11.96 -29.29 10.55
N LYS A 439 11.23 -28.17 10.63
CA LYS A 439 11.79 -26.92 11.12
C LYS A 439 11.99 -27.02 12.64
N LEU A 440 13.21 -26.77 13.11
CA LEU A 440 13.58 -26.87 14.52
C LEU A 440 13.56 -25.50 15.21
N THR A 441 14.26 -24.52 14.64
CA THR A 441 14.40 -23.20 15.25
C THR A 441 14.37 -22.09 14.20
N GLU A 442 13.94 -20.90 14.61
CA GLU A 442 14.14 -19.65 13.88
C GLU A 442 14.77 -18.61 14.82
N GLN A 443 15.71 -17.81 14.30
CA GLN A 443 16.19 -16.58 14.94
C GLN A 443 15.85 -15.40 14.03
N MET A 444 15.10 -14.43 14.55
CA MET A 444 14.65 -13.26 13.80
C MET A 444 15.39 -12.00 14.28
N THR A 445 16.13 -11.37 13.38
CA THR A 445 16.80 -10.07 13.59
C THR A 445 16.01 -9.00 12.85
N ARG A 446 15.50 -7.98 13.56
CA ARG A 446 14.72 -6.91 12.94
C ARG A 446 15.61 -5.99 12.14
N LEU A 447 15.31 -5.83 10.85
CA LEU A 447 16.00 -4.93 9.93
C LEU A 447 15.36 -3.54 9.96
N THR A 448 14.03 -3.48 9.88
CA THR A 448 13.27 -2.22 9.96
C THR A 448 11.97 -2.40 10.74
N THR A 449 11.53 -1.31 11.36
CA THR A 449 10.18 -1.18 11.91
C THR A 449 9.37 -0.30 10.97
N GLY A 450 8.42 -0.90 10.26
CA GLY A 450 7.52 -0.16 9.38
C GLY A 450 6.19 0.18 10.04
N SER A 451 5.34 0.88 9.31
CA SER A 451 3.99 1.23 9.79
C SER A 451 3.14 -0.02 9.92
N ALA A 452 2.94 -0.70 8.78
CA ALA A 452 2.18 -1.94 8.70
C ALA A 452 3.10 -3.16 8.68
N ILE A 453 4.34 -3.03 8.20
CA ILE A 453 5.22 -4.17 7.94
C ILE A 453 6.56 -3.98 8.64
N ASP A 454 6.94 -4.92 9.49
CA ASP A 454 8.32 -5.02 9.95
C ASP A 454 9.11 -5.91 8.99
N THR A 455 10.39 -5.63 8.80
CA THR A 455 11.27 -6.46 7.98
C THR A 455 12.25 -7.19 8.91
N TYR A 456 12.39 -8.50 8.73
CA TYR A 456 13.27 -9.33 9.55
C TYR A 456 14.21 -10.17 8.68
N ARG A 457 15.47 -10.31 9.11
CA ARG A 457 16.32 -11.42 8.71
C ARG A 457 15.99 -12.63 9.57
N VAL A 458 15.63 -13.74 8.95
CA VAL A 458 15.23 -14.98 9.62
C VAL A 458 16.25 -16.08 9.30
N GLU A 459 16.95 -16.52 10.33
CA GLU A 459 17.86 -17.66 10.28
C GLU A 459 17.12 -18.90 10.78
N SER A 460 16.99 -19.92 9.93
CA SER A 460 16.23 -21.15 10.22
C SER A 460 17.15 -22.36 10.29
N VAL A 461 16.87 -23.27 11.22
CA VAL A 461 17.46 -24.63 11.26
C VAL A 461 16.38 -25.64 10.90
N THR A 462 16.63 -26.47 9.89
CA THR A 462 15.71 -27.53 9.45
C THR A 462 16.40 -28.88 9.53
N GLN A 463 15.81 -29.84 10.24
CA GLN A 463 16.24 -31.22 10.24
C GLN A 463 15.74 -31.94 8.98
N VAL A 464 16.64 -32.62 8.29
CA VAL A 464 16.35 -33.44 7.11
C VAL A 464 16.48 -34.91 7.49
N THR A 465 15.44 -35.70 7.22
CA THR A 465 15.40 -37.14 7.47
C THR A 465 15.03 -37.88 6.20
N VAL A 466 15.87 -38.81 5.78
CA VAL A 466 15.59 -39.67 4.62
C VAL A 466 14.94 -40.96 5.12
N GLU A 467 13.80 -41.33 4.56
CA GLU A 467 13.13 -42.59 4.90
C GLU A 467 14.03 -43.79 4.53
N PRO A 468 14.12 -44.85 5.36
CA PRO A 468 14.93 -46.01 5.05
C PRO A 468 14.60 -46.62 3.68
N ILE A 469 15.61 -46.75 2.82
CA ILE A 469 15.44 -47.23 1.45
C ILE A 469 15.58 -48.74 1.42
N ASP A 470 14.46 -49.46 1.26
CA ASP A 470 14.44 -50.91 1.14
C ASP A 470 14.70 -51.36 -0.30
N LEU A 471 15.86 -51.99 -0.54
CA LEU A 471 16.23 -52.58 -1.83
C LEU A 471 15.77 -54.04 -1.97
N GLY A 472 15.03 -54.57 -0.99
CA GLY A 472 14.61 -55.97 -0.85
C GLY A 472 15.72 -56.93 -0.43
N THR A 473 16.99 -56.60 -0.72
CA THR A 473 18.18 -57.36 -0.30
C THR A 473 18.92 -56.73 0.87
N GLU A 474 18.82 -55.41 1.01
CA GLU A 474 19.38 -54.62 2.09
C GLU A 474 18.51 -53.37 2.28
N VAL A 475 18.55 -52.80 3.48
CA VAL A 475 17.93 -51.49 3.78
C VAL A 475 19.06 -50.49 3.95
N ILE A 476 19.02 -49.40 3.18
CA ILE A 476 19.95 -48.30 3.30
C ILE A 476 19.34 -47.26 4.23
N THR A 477 20.03 -46.95 5.32
CA THR A 477 19.66 -45.85 6.23
C THR A 477 20.66 -44.71 6.09
N VAL A 478 20.16 -43.48 6.14
CA VAL A 478 20.95 -42.26 6.10
C VAL A 478 20.75 -41.53 7.43
N PRO A 479 21.82 -41.13 8.15
CA PRO A 479 21.67 -40.28 9.33
C PRO A 479 20.98 -38.97 8.98
N SER A 480 20.13 -38.46 9.88
CA SER A 480 19.58 -37.11 9.71
C SER A 480 20.68 -36.05 9.83
N TRP A 481 20.46 -34.91 9.19
CA TRP A 481 21.34 -33.75 9.27
C TRP A 481 20.52 -32.46 9.38
N GLU A 482 21.19 -31.36 9.69
CA GLU A 482 20.55 -30.04 9.81
C GLU A 482 21.03 -29.15 8.67
N ASN A 483 20.08 -28.47 8.03
CA ASN A 483 20.32 -27.39 7.09
C ASN A 483 20.08 -26.06 7.79
N THR A 484 20.97 -25.11 7.55
CA THR A 484 20.78 -23.71 7.93
C THR A 484 20.46 -22.88 6.69
N SER A 485 19.52 -21.95 6.83
CA SER A 485 19.19 -20.99 5.79
C SER A 485 18.93 -19.64 6.43
N SER A 486 19.36 -18.56 5.78
CA SER A 486 18.91 -17.20 6.11
C SER A 486 17.96 -16.74 5.02
N SER A 487 16.98 -15.91 5.37
CA SER A 487 16.14 -15.19 4.42
C SER A 487 15.64 -13.89 5.02
N ASP A 488 15.57 -12.82 4.23
CA ASP A 488 14.89 -11.60 4.68
C ASP A 488 13.41 -11.67 4.32
N THR A 489 12.54 -11.21 5.24
CA THR A 489 11.11 -11.45 5.13
C THR A 489 10.29 -10.27 5.66
N LEU A 490 9.16 -10.05 5.01
CA LEU A 490 8.17 -9.06 5.43
C LEU A 490 7.22 -9.71 6.44
N MET A 491 7.19 -9.15 7.64
CA MET A 491 6.31 -9.55 8.74
C MET A 491 5.27 -8.45 8.93
N ARG A 492 4.13 -8.60 8.27
CA ARG A 492 3.03 -7.65 8.33
C ARG A 492 2.29 -7.76 9.65
N LYS A 493 2.12 -6.65 10.35
CA LYS A 493 1.35 -6.55 11.60
C LYS A 493 -0.13 -6.79 11.27
N SER A 494 -0.87 -7.38 12.20
CA SER A 494 -2.33 -7.30 12.12
C SER A 494 -2.74 -5.82 12.04
N ALA A 495 -3.51 -5.44 11.01
CA ALA A 495 -3.85 -4.05 10.72
C ALA A 495 -4.25 -3.31 12.01
N THR A 496 -3.43 -2.36 12.44
CA THR A 496 -3.69 -1.53 13.63
C THR A 496 -4.18 -0.14 13.25
N GLY A 497 -4.57 0.08 11.99
CA GLY A 497 -5.27 1.30 11.56
C GLY A 497 -5.75 1.22 10.12
N GLY A 498 -7.06 1.28 9.90
CA GLY A 498 -7.64 1.80 8.66
C GLY A 498 -8.40 0.81 7.76
N VAL A 499 -7.99 -0.44 7.66
CA VAL A 499 -8.64 -1.43 6.76
C VAL A 499 -9.07 -2.67 7.53
N GLU A 500 -10.29 -2.61 8.04
CA GLU A 500 -10.95 -3.70 8.75
C GLU A 500 -12.35 -3.95 8.16
N PHE A 501 -12.92 -5.12 8.41
CA PHE A 501 -14.34 -5.29 8.11
C PHE A 501 -15.17 -4.35 9.00
N ALA A 502 -16.14 -3.67 8.40
CA ALA A 502 -17.12 -2.84 9.09
C ALA A 502 -18.53 -3.35 8.78
N ALA A 503 -19.35 -3.54 9.81
CA ALA A 503 -20.72 -4.06 9.65
C ALA A 503 -21.58 -3.18 8.72
N THR A 504 -21.28 -1.88 8.61
CA THR A 504 -21.98 -0.95 7.72
C THR A 504 -21.69 -1.19 6.23
N ASN A 505 -20.61 -1.90 5.90
CA ASN A 505 -20.07 -1.98 4.54
C ASN A 505 -20.09 -3.40 3.95
N ILE A 506 -20.54 -4.41 4.72
CA ILE A 506 -20.52 -5.81 4.28
C ILE A 506 -21.78 -6.23 3.52
N ALA A 507 -22.93 -5.57 3.72
CA ALA A 507 -24.16 -5.92 3.02
C ALA A 507 -24.00 -5.85 1.48
N GLY A 508 -24.53 -6.83 0.75
CA GLY A 508 -24.37 -6.96 -0.70
C GLY A 508 -23.75 -8.29 -1.12
N LEU A 509 -23.30 -8.37 -2.38
CA LEU A 509 -22.62 -9.55 -2.90
C LEU A 509 -21.10 -9.45 -2.71
N TRP A 510 -20.51 -10.56 -2.27
CA TRP A 510 -19.07 -10.71 -2.09
C TRP A 510 -18.61 -12.08 -2.57
N GLY A 511 -17.36 -12.16 -3.02
CA GLY A 511 -16.68 -13.44 -3.22
C GLY A 511 -15.75 -13.75 -2.04
N PHE A 512 -15.81 -14.97 -1.50
CA PHE A 512 -14.97 -15.45 -0.39
C PHE A 512 -14.59 -16.93 -0.57
N GLU A 513 -13.43 -17.35 -0.09
CA GLU A 513 -13.14 -18.79 0.12
C GLU A 513 -13.85 -19.33 1.37
N VAL A 514 -14.80 -20.25 1.18
CA VAL A 514 -15.58 -20.90 2.22
C VAL A 514 -15.12 -22.35 2.41
N TYR A 515 -15.02 -22.78 3.67
CA TYR A 515 -14.62 -24.15 4.01
C TYR A 515 -15.53 -25.22 3.38
N ASN A 516 -14.90 -26.26 2.84
CA ASN A 516 -15.56 -27.40 2.24
C ASN A 516 -14.78 -28.70 2.49
N GLU A 517 -15.38 -29.65 3.21
CA GLU A 517 -14.76 -30.93 3.59
C GLU A 517 -14.37 -31.84 2.42
N THR A 518 -14.95 -31.64 1.23
CA THR A 518 -14.74 -32.50 0.05
C THR A 518 -13.63 -32.01 -0.89
N SER A 519 -13.08 -30.81 -0.64
CA SER A 519 -12.05 -30.18 -1.47
C SER A 519 -10.64 -30.58 -1.02
N TYR A 520 -9.72 -30.75 -1.99
CA TYR A 520 -8.30 -31.07 -1.73
C TYR A 520 -7.58 -30.01 -0.88
N ASN A 521 -8.02 -28.74 -0.97
CA ASN A 521 -7.53 -27.62 -0.13
C ASN A 521 -8.57 -27.17 0.92
N SER A 522 -9.59 -28.01 1.13
CA SER A 522 -10.68 -27.81 2.08
C SER A 522 -11.46 -26.50 1.96
N ASN A 523 -11.47 -25.84 0.79
CA ASN A 523 -12.24 -24.61 0.54
C ASN A 523 -12.74 -24.53 -0.92
N HIS A 524 -13.86 -23.84 -1.12
CA HIS A 524 -14.39 -23.38 -2.41
C HIS A 524 -14.51 -21.85 -2.39
N PHE A 525 -14.18 -21.18 -3.49
CA PHE A 525 -14.55 -19.78 -3.64
C PHE A 525 -16.04 -19.70 -3.96
N GLU A 526 -16.82 -19.01 -3.13
CA GLU A 526 -18.26 -18.88 -3.25
C GLU A 526 -18.68 -17.40 -3.34
N VAL A 527 -19.74 -17.13 -4.10
CA VAL A 527 -20.42 -15.83 -4.10
C VAL A 527 -21.47 -15.82 -3.00
N LEU A 528 -21.27 -14.97 -2.01
CA LEU A 528 -22.11 -14.85 -0.82
C LEU A 528 -22.92 -13.55 -0.89
N GLU A 529 -24.21 -13.63 -0.56
CA GLU A 529 -25.08 -12.48 -0.34
C GLU A 529 -25.25 -12.22 1.15
N PHE A 530 -24.81 -11.04 1.57
CA PHE A 530 -24.94 -10.55 2.94
C PHE A 530 -26.17 -9.64 3.06
N LEU A 531 -27.13 -10.02 3.90
CA LEU A 531 -28.33 -9.25 4.18
C LEU A 531 -28.10 -8.35 5.40
N ALA A 532 -28.67 -7.14 5.37
CA ALA A 532 -28.47 -6.12 6.41
C ALA A 532 -29.03 -6.50 7.80
N ASP A 533 -29.77 -7.61 7.92
CA ASP A 533 -30.31 -8.12 9.18
C ASP A 533 -29.34 -9.07 9.92
N GLY A 534 -28.15 -9.32 9.36
CA GLY A 534 -27.15 -10.23 9.92
C GLY A 534 -27.25 -11.66 9.39
N SER A 535 -28.16 -11.96 8.45
CA SER A 535 -28.21 -13.24 7.76
C SER A 535 -27.56 -13.17 6.37
N GLY A 536 -27.26 -14.32 5.78
CA GLY A 536 -26.68 -14.42 4.44
C GLY A 536 -26.94 -15.75 3.75
N LEU A 537 -26.68 -15.78 2.44
CA LEU A 537 -26.94 -16.91 1.57
C LEU A 537 -25.82 -17.06 0.54
N SER A 538 -25.25 -18.26 0.40
CA SER A 538 -24.39 -18.59 -0.74
C SER A 538 -25.22 -18.73 -2.01
N LYS A 539 -24.84 -17.99 -3.06
CA LYS A 539 -25.44 -18.09 -4.40
C LYS A 539 -24.99 -19.34 -5.16
N ASP A 540 -24.02 -20.08 -4.64
CA ASP A 540 -23.46 -21.27 -5.27
C ASP A 540 -23.93 -22.56 -4.60
N SER A 541 -23.70 -22.69 -3.29
CA SER A 541 -24.09 -23.88 -2.52
C SER A 541 -25.53 -23.82 -2.01
N GLY A 542 -26.12 -22.62 -1.94
CA GLY A 542 -27.41 -22.39 -1.29
C GLY A 542 -27.33 -22.46 0.25
N ALA A 543 -26.13 -22.53 0.82
CA ALA A 543 -25.93 -22.56 2.26
C ALA A 543 -26.35 -21.23 2.90
N GLU A 544 -27.18 -21.31 3.94
CA GLU A 544 -27.54 -20.18 4.79
C GLU A 544 -26.49 -20.01 5.89
N PHE A 545 -26.22 -18.77 6.27
CA PHE A 545 -25.32 -18.43 7.37
C PHE A 545 -25.77 -17.16 8.10
N ASP A 546 -25.40 -17.05 9.38
CA ASP A 546 -25.44 -15.78 10.10
C ASP A 546 -24.07 -15.10 10.03
N TRP A 547 -24.03 -13.78 10.01
CA TRP A 547 -22.79 -13.01 9.98
C TRP A 547 -22.75 -11.90 11.02
N SER A 548 -21.54 -11.60 11.50
CA SER A 548 -21.28 -10.47 12.37
C SER A 548 -19.85 -9.96 12.19
N VAL A 549 -19.58 -8.75 12.68
CA VAL A 549 -18.23 -8.18 12.69
C VAL A 549 -17.86 -7.83 14.12
N SER A 550 -16.70 -8.30 14.58
CA SER A 550 -16.17 -8.01 15.92
C SER A 550 -14.69 -7.66 15.83
N ASN A 551 -14.31 -6.48 16.33
CA ASN A 551 -12.93 -5.98 16.28
C ASN A 551 -12.31 -6.11 14.87
N GLY A 552 -13.06 -5.69 13.85
CA GLY A 552 -12.61 -5.74 12.46
C GLY A 552 -12.59 -7.11 11.79
N ILE A 553 -12.91 -8.18 12.53
CA ILE A 553 -12.96 -9.56 12.02
C ILE A 553 -14.40 -9.89 11.60
N LEU A 554 -14.57 -10.35 10.36
CA LEU A 554 -15.84 -10.89 9.87
C LEU A 554 -16.00 -12.33 10.33
N ILE A 555 -17.15 -12.67 10.89
CA ILE A 555 -17.47 -13.98 11.43
C ILE A 555 -18.71 -14.49 10.71
N LEU A 556 -18.62 -15.65 10.07
CA LEU A 556 -19.73 -16.39 9.47
C LEU A 556 -20.01 -17.64 10.28
N ALA A 557 -21.28 -17.87 10.62
CA ALA A 557 -21.75 -19.06 11.30
C ALA A 557 -22.64 -19.86 10.36
N PHE A 558 -22.12 -21.00 9.88
CA PHE A 558 -22.87 -21.98 9.11
C PHE A 558 -23.47 -23.05 10.04
N ALA A 559 -24.28 -23.94 9.49
CA ALA A 559 -24.93 -25.02 10.26
C ALA A 559 -23.91 -25.93 10.97
N ASP A 560 -22.81 -26.28 10.30
CA ASP A 560 -21.87 -27.32 10.77
C ASP A 560 -20.50 -26.76 11.22
N PHE A 561 -20.19 -25.51 10.86
CA PHE A 561 -18.91 -24.87 11.18
C PHE A 561 -19.07 -23.34 11.29
N SER A 562 -18.07 -22.69 11.86
CA SER A 562 -17.92 -21.24 11.82
C SER A 562 -16.65 -20.88 11.05
N GLN A 563 -16.62 -19.71 10.41
CA GLN A 563 -15.45 -19.23 9.70
C GLN A 563 -15.21 -17.75 9.98
N THR A 564 -13.97 -17.39 10.27
CA THR A 564 -13.55 -16.01 10.51
C THR A 564 -12.69 -15.51 9.36
N TYR A 565 -12.72 -14.20 9.12
CA TYR A 565 -11.93 -13.51 8.10
C TYR A 565 -11.33 -12.24 8.68
N ALA A 566 -10.00 -12.15 8.66
CA ALA A 566 -9.24 -10.95 8.99
C ALA A 566 -8.68 -10.34 7.71
N VAL A 567 -8.73 -9.01 7.59
CA VAL A 567 -8.08 -8.31 6.48
C VAL A 567 -6.58 -8.19 6.77
N ILE A 568 -5.77 -8.55 5.78
CA ILE A 568 -4.31 -8.45 5.82
C ILE A 568 -3.86 -7.23 5.03
N ASP A 569 -4.48 -6.99 3.88
CA ASP A 569 -4.16 -5.91 2.95
C ASP A 569 -5.39 -5.52 2.13
N SER A 570 -5.37 -4.34 1.52
CA SER A 570 -6.39 -3.98 0.55
C SER A 570 -5.89 -3.05 -0.54
N ARG A 571 -6.58 -3.07 -1.68
CA ARG A 571 -6.35 -2.14 -2.77
C ARG A 571 -7.59 -2.05 -3.65
N ASP A 572 -8.08 -0.84 -3.91
CA ASP A 572 -9.15 -0.60 -4.90
C ASP A 572 -10.39 -1.51 -4.71
N GLY A 573 -10.74 -1.80 -3.45
CA GLY A 573 -11.85 -2.67 -3.04
C GLY A 573 -11.54 -4.17 -2.98
N ASP A 574 -10.37 -4.60 -3.47
CA ASP A 574 -9.87 -5.96 -3.34
C ASP A 574 -9.19 -6.14 -1.97
N LEU A 575 -9.44 -7.27 -1.31
CA LEU A 575 -8.94 -7.57 0.02
C LEU A 575 -8.07 -8.83 0.00
N ALA A 576 -6.89 -8.74 0.61
CA ALA A 576 -6.15 -9.91 1.03
C ALA A 576 -6.66 -10.32 2.40
N ILE A 577 -7.07 -11.56 2.55
CA ILE A 577 -7.72 -12.03 3.77
C ILE A 577 -7.01 -13.25 4.34
N TYR A 578 -7.05 -13.39 5.65
CA TYR A 578 -6.71 -14.62 6.35
C TYR A 578 -8.00 -15.19 6.92
N SER A 579 -8.31 -16.44 6.57
CA SER A 579 -9.52 -17.13 7.03
C SER A 579 -9.21 -18.35 7.88
N GLU A 580 -10.06 -18.58 8.89
CA GLU A 580 -9.99 -19.77 9.75
C GLU A 580 -11.39 -20.35 9.91
N ALA A 581 -11.54 -21.63 9.57
CA ALA A 581 -12.76 -22.39 9.76
C ALA A 581 -12.61 -23.35 10.94
N SER A 582 -13.62 -23.40 11.81
CA SER A 582 -13.65 -24.24 13.01
C SER A 582 -14.98 -24.98 13.14
N ASP A 583 -14.94 -26.20 13.67
CA ASP A 583 -16.16 -26.93 14.01
C ASP A 583 -16.91 -26.29 15.19
N GLN A 584 -18.07 -26.84 15.53
CA GLN A 584 -18.91 -26.36 16.62
C GLN A 584 -18.26 -26.47 18.02
N ASP A 585 -17.21 -27.30 18.17
CA ASP A 585 -16.45 -27.43 19.41
C ASP A 585 -15.23 -26.49 19.43
N GLY A 586 -15.02 -25.68 18.39
CA GLY A 586 -13.94 -24.71 18.25
C GLY A 586 -12.63 -25.32 17.77
N LYS A 587 -12.63 -26.55 17.23
CA LYS A 587 -11.45 -27.15 16.64
C LYS A 587 -11.22 -26.60 15.24
N LEU A 588 -10.01 -26.11 14.97
CA LEU A 588 -9.60 -25.65 13.65
C LEU A 588 -9.72 -26.78 12.60
N LEU A 589 -10.46 -26.50 11.53
CA LEU A 589 -10.69 -27.36 10.39
C LEU A 589 -9.78 -26.98 9.21
N ALA A 590 -9.66 -25.67 8.93
CA ALA A 590 -8.81 -25.14 7.86
C ALA A 590 -8.40 -23.69 8.16
N SER A 591 -7.24 -23.30 7.62
CA SER A 591 -6.79 -21.90 7.60
C SER A 591 -6.19 -21.56 6.24
N LEU A 592 -6.51 -20.38 5.70
CA LEU A 592 -6.12 -20.02 4.34
C LEU A 592 -5.81 -18.52 4.21
N PHE A 593 -4.78 -18.20 3.42
CA PHE A 593 -4.59 -16.87 2.85
C PHE A 593 -5.38 -16.81 1.55
N GLY A 594 -6.33 -15.89 1.47
CA GLY A 594 -7.32 -15.82 0.41
C GLY A 594 -7.52 -14.42 -0.13
N PHE A 595 -8.56 -14.31 -0.96
CA PHE A 595 -8.96 -13.08 -1.62
C PHE A 595 -10.43 -12.83 -1.38
N ALA A 596 -10.78 -11.57 -1.11
CA ALA A 596 -12.17 -11.14 -1.11
C ALA A 596 -12.36 -9.90 -1.97
N THR A 597 -13.51 -9.82 -2.62
CA THR A 597 -13.92 -8.64 -3.40
C THR A 597 -15.42 -8.46 -3.29
N GLN A 598 -15.84 -7.20 -3.22
CA GLN A 598 -17.25 -6.86 -3.41
C GLN A 598 -17.61 -7.01 -4.89
N LEU A 599 -18.84 -7.43 -5.16
CA LEU A 599 -19.33 -7.74 -6.50
C LEU A 599 -20.52 -6.86 -6.87
N ASP A 600 -20.56 -6.40 -8.12
CA ASP A 600 -21.75 -5.79 -8.71
C ASP A 600 -22.64 -6.88 -9.32
N VAL A 601 -23.91 -6.90 -8.91
CA VAL A 601 -24.97 -7.80 -9.41
C VAL A 601 -25.15 -7.78 -10.94
N ALA A 602 -24.75 -6.69 -11.61
CA ALA A 602 -24.82 -6.57 -13.06
C ALA A 602 -23.63 -7.20 -13.79
N THR A 603 -22.58 -7.61 -13.08
CA THR A 603 -21.36 -8.15 -13.69
C THR A 603 -21.61 -9.52 -14.28
N SER A 604 -21.38 -9.66 -15.59
CA SER A 604 -21.54 -10.91 -16.33
C SER A 604 -20.68 -10.88 -17.60
N PHE A 605 -20.39 -12.05 -18.15
CA PHE A 605 -19.73 -12.11 -19.46
C PHE A 605 -20.67 -11.63 -20.56
N THR A 606 -20.13 -10.85 -21.48
CA THR A 606 -20.76 -10.54 -22.77
C THR A 606 -19.85 -11.01 -23.90
N ALA A 607 -20.36 -11.15 -25.12
CA ALA A 607 -19.51 -11.50 -26.25
C ALA A 607 -18.37 -10.48 -26.44
N ALA A 608 -18.62 -9.19 -26.17
CA ALA A 608 -17.60 -8.15 -26.25
C ALA A 608 -16.50 -8.31 -25.19
N THR A 609 -16.84 -8.89 -24.04
CA THR A 609 -15.91 -9.16 -22.93
C THR A 609 -15.16 -10.48 -23.16
N ALA A 610 -15.85 -11.50 -23.67
CA ALA A 610 -15.30 -12.84 -23.83
C ALA A 610 -14.41 -12.97 -25.08
N VAL A 611 -14.77 -12.34 -26.21
CA VAL A 611 -14.06 -12.52 -27.49
C VAL A 611 -12.67 -11.88 -27.45
N THR A 612 -11.67 -12.65 -27.83
CA THR A 612 -10.28 -12.23 -28.03
C THR A 612 -10.00 -11.90 -29.50
N GLY A 613 -8.98 -11.10 -29.78
CA GLY A 613 -8.38 -11.04 -31.12
C GLY A 613 -7.71 -12.36 -31.53
N ALA A 614 -7.57 -12.60 -32.85
CA ALA A 614 -6.97 -13.82 -33.39
C ALA A 614 -5.49 -14.03 -33.00
N GLU A 615 -4.80 -12.96 -32.61
CA GLU A 615 -3.40 -12.99 -32.16
C GLU A 615 -3.27 -12.77 -30.64
N GLN A 616 -4.39 -12.86 -29.92
CA GLN A 616 -4.46 -12.61 -28.48
C GLN A 616 -5.08 -13.78 -27.73
N TYR A 617 -4.82 -13.84 -26.43
CA TYR A 617 -5.41 -14.83 -25.55
C TYR A 617 -5.48 -14.32 -24.11
N TRP A 618 -6.43 -14.88 -23.36
CA TRP A 618 -6.55 -14.68 -21.92
C TRP A 618 -5.57 -15.59 -21.21
N GLN A 619 -4.58 -15.04 -20.50
CA GLN A 619 -3.51 -15.79 -19.83
C GLN A 619 -3.66 -15.77 -18.31
N THR A 620 -3.29 -16.85 -17.61
CA THR A 620 -3.39 -16.96 -16.14
C THR A 620 -2.05 -16.83 -15.40
N THR A 621 -0.92 -16.81 -16.11
CA THR A 621 0.42 -16.52 -15.52
C THR A 621 0.50 -15.17 -14.81
N ILE A 622 -0.48 -14.27 -15.01
CA ILE A 622 -0.67 -13.04 -14.25
C ILE A 622 -0.87 -13.24 -12.75
N ASN A 623 -1.23 -14.45 -12.31
CA ASN A 623 -1.29 -14.80 -10.90
C ASN A 623 0.08 -14.86 -10.22
N GLN A 624 1.18 -14.72 -10.97
CA GLN A 624 2.51 -14.44 -10.42
C GLN A 624 2.55 -13.00 -9.86
N TRP A 625 2.04 -12.83 -8.65
CA TRP A 625 1.79 -11.52 -8.03
C TRP A 625 2.98 -10.97 -7.23
N THR A 626 4.02 -11.77 -7.02
CA THR A 626 5.22 -11.38 -6.29
C THR A 626 6.08 -10.43 -7.12
N ALA A 627 6.81 -9.53 -6.46
CA ALA A 627 7.68 -8.56 -7.12
C ALA A 627 8.70 -9.23 -8.08
N ASP A 628 9.34 -10.33 -7.65
CA ASP A 628 10.38 -11.05 -8.40
C ASP A 628 9.90 -11.65 -9.72
N SER A 629 8.59 -11.81 -9.88
CA SER A 629 8.00 -12.29 -11.13
C SER A 629 8.01 -11.23 -12.23
N TRP A 630 8.42 -10.00 -11.92
CA TRP A 630 8.33 -8.84 -12.81
C TRP A 630 9.66 -8.10 -12.96
N ASP A 631 9.94 -7.63 -14.18
CA ASP A 631 11.01 -6.66 -14.48
C ASP A 631 10.35 -5.38 -15.00
N GLY A 632 10.17 -4.40 -14.10
CA GLY A 632 9.34 -3.23 -14.38
C GLY A 632 7.92 -3.68 -14.76
N ASP A 633 7.44 -3.25 -15.93
CA ASP A 633 6.12 -3.63 -16.46
C ASP A 633 6.11 -4.93 -17.26
N LYS A 634 7.21 -5.67 -17.27
CA LYS A 634 7.31 -6.95 -17.98
C LYS A 634 7.12 -8.10 -17.01
N LEU A 635 6.11 -8.91 -17.24
CA LEU A 635 5.97 -10.23 -16.61
C LEU A 635 7.04 -11.19 -17.15
N ASN A 636 7.86 -11.74 -16.26
CA ASN A 636 8.87 -12.73 -16.60
C ASN A 636 8.23 -14.08 -16.94
N TYR A 637 8.83 -14.79 -17.89
CA TYR A 637 8.40 -16.15 -18.21
C TYR A 637 8.96 -17.11 -17.16
N CYS A 638 8.12 -17.54 -16.23
CA CYS A 638 8.43 -18.60 -15.26
C CYS A 638 9.75 -18.39 -14.51
N TYR A 639 9.91 -17.21 -13.90
CA TYR A 639 11.07 -16.90 -13.08
C TYR A 639 10.74 -17.18 -11.61
N SER A 640 11.28 -18.25 -11.04
CA SER A 640 11.61 -18.20 -9.61
C SER A 640 12.88 -18.99 -9.30
N SER A 641 13.73 -18.40 -8.47
CA SER A 641 14.90 -19.02 -7.82
C SER A 641 14.49 -20.14 -6.85
N SER A 642 13.19 -20.27 -6.55
CA SER A 642 12.59 -21.26 -5.68
C SER A 642 11.60 -22.17 -6.42
N SER A 643 12.03 -22.77 -7.53
CA SER A 643 11.59 -24.06 -8.12
C SER A 643 10.10 -24.49 -8.06
N LEU A 644 9.08 -23.64 -7.89
CA LEU A 644 7.72 -24.12 -7.62
C LEU A 644 6.57 -23.41 -8.35
N ASP A 645 6.66 -22.20 -8.89
CA ASP A 645 5.42 -21.55 -9.36
C ASP A 645 4.98 -21.88 -10.80
N CYS A 646 5.89 -22.33 -11.68
CA CYS A 646 5.50 -22.83 -13.01
C CYS A 646 5.49 -24.36 -13.12
N GLU A 647 6.33 -25.07 -12.37
CA GLU A 647 6.47 -26.54 -12.50
C GLU A 647 5.59 -27.35 -11.54
N SER A 648 5.16 -26.79 -10.39
CA SER A 648 4.42 -27.58 -9.38
C SER A 648 2.94 -27.86 -9.71
N TRP A 649 2.41 -27.26 -10.77
CA TRP A 649 0.99 -27.34 -11.13
C TRP A 649 0.69 -28.27 -12.33
N ASP A 650 1.55 -29.25 -12.63
CA ASP A 650 1.33 -30.25 -13.70
C ASP A 650 0.91 -29.63 -15.06
N ASN A 651 1.88 -29.23 -15.89
CA ASN A 651 1.71 -28.78 -17.29
C ASN A 651 0.81 -27.52 -17.49
N VAL A 652 1.37 -26.31 -17.32
CA VAL A 652 0.56 -25.08 -17.35
C VAL A 652 1.20 -23.94 -18.17
N PHE A 653 1.10 -23.99 -19.49
CA PHE A 653 1.01 -22.76 -20.31
C PHE A 653 -0.48 -22.40 -20.41
N PHE A 654 -1.07 -21.78 -19.37
CA PHE A 654 -2.52 -21.63 -19.29
C PHE A 654 -3.02 -20.32 -19.87
N GLY A 655 -3.90 -20.50 -20.85
CA GLY A 655 -4.83 -19.48 -21.26
C GLY A 655 -5.86 -20.02 -22.24
N PHE A 656 -6.72 -19.14 -22.73
CA PHE A 656 -7.67 -19.50 -23.76
C PHE A 656 -7.86 -18.38 -24.75
N GLN A 657 -8.15 -18.78 -25.98
CA GLN A 657 -8.63 -17.92 -27.05
C GLN A 657 -10.09 -18.23 -27.34
N THR A 658 -10.88 -17.20 -27.56
CA THR A 658 -12.32 -17.25 -27.81
C THR A 658 -12.62 -16.34 -28.99
N LEU A 659 -12.95 -16.93 -30.15
CA LEU A 659 -13.16 -16.22 -31.41
C LEU A 659 -14.64 -15.90 -31.65
N ASP A 660 -14.92 -14.95 -32.53
CA ASP A 660 -16.26 -14.43 -32.82
C ASP A 660 -17.21 -15.41 -33.52
N ASP A 661 -16.71 -16.56 -33.97
CA ASP A 661 -17.46 -17.66 -34.56
C ASP A 661 -17.83 -18.77 -33.55
N ASN A 662 -17.69 -18.48 -32.25
CA ASN A 662 -17.90 -19.39 -31.12
C ASN A 662 -16.89 -20.57 -31.05
N SER A 663 -15.84 -20.56 -31.88
CA SER A 663 -14.70 -21.46 -31.71
C SER A 663 -13.70 -20.88 -30.70
N GLY A 664 -12.89 -21.74 -30.11
CA GLY A 664 -11.83 -21.32 -29.22
C GLY A 664 -10.73 -22.37 -29.12
N THR A 665 -9.65 -21.98 -28.45
CA THR A 665 -8.50 -22.84 -28.22
C THR A 665 -8.10 -22.74 -26.76
N ARG A 666 -8.02 -23.89 -26.07
CA ARG A 666 -7.36 -23.99 -24.78
C ARG A 666 -5.87 -24.15 -25.03
N LEU A 667 -5.08 -23.14 -24.67
CA LEU A 667 -3.63 -23.17 -24.77
C LEU A 667 -3.10 -23.93 -23.54
N LEU A 668 -2.20 -24.89 -23.77
CA LEU A 668 -1.75 -25.84 -22.75
C LEU A 668 -0.22 -25.86 -22.59
N GLU A 669 0.52 -25.89 -23.70
CA GLU A 669 1.98 -25.83 -23.68
C GLU A 669 2.51 -25.08 -24.92
N ALA A 670 3.77 -24.69 -24.89
CA ALA A 670 4.50 -24.23 -26.06
C ALA A 670 5.82 -24.98 -26.13
N GLU A 671 6.29 -25.31 -27.33
CA GLU A 671 7.60 -25.93 -27.53
C GLU A 671 8.70 -24.87 -27.46
N GLY A 672 9.78 -25.18 -26.76
CA GLY A 672 10.94 -24.30 -26.62
C GLY A 672 10.88 -23.42 -25.37
N THR A 673 11.78 -22.45 -25.31
CA THR A 673 11.80 -21.40 -24.29
C THR A 673 11.83 -20.05 -24.98
N PRO A 674 11.35 -18.97 -24.36
CA PRO A 674 11.50 -17.65 -24.94
C PRO A 674 12.97 -17.37 -25.30
N PRO A 675 13.24 -16.72 -26.45
CA PRO A 675 12.27 -16.17 -27.40
C PRO A 675 11.87 -17.10 -28.55
N ASN A 676 12.11 -18.39 -28.39
CA ASN A 676 11.83 -19.41 -29.39
C ASN A 676 10.64 -20.28 -28.98
N LEU A 677 9.65 -19.71 -28.28
CA LEU A 677 8.38 -20.40 -28.10
C LEU A 677 7.74 -20.58 -29.48
N ILE A 678 7.57 -21.83 -29.86
CA ILE A 678 6.96 -22.26 -31.12
C ILE A 678 5.88 -23.30 -30.81
N ASN A 679 5.05 -23.64 -31.80
CA ASN A 679 4.08 -24.72 -31.71
C ASN A 679 3.24 -24.70 -30.41
N TYR A 680 2.55 -23.58 -30.15
CA TYR A 680 1.59 -23.48 -29.05
C TYR A 680 0.57 -24.63 -29.16
N SER A 681 0.69 -25.63 -28.29
CA SER A 681 -0.19 -26.77 -28.26
C SER A 681 -1.54 -26.30 -27.71
N GLY A 682 -2.57 -26.52 -28.51
CA GLY A 682 -3.90 -26.00 -28.28
C GLY A 682 -4.95 -27.06 -28.56
N ASN A 683 -5.83 -27.30 -27.58
CA ASN A 683 -6.99 -28.14 -27.79
C ASN A 683 -8.17 -27.28 -28.22
N VAL A 684 -8.77 -27.61 -29.37
CA VAL A 684 -9.95 -26.92 -29.89
C VAL A 684 -11.12 -27.13 -28.95
N MET A 685 -11.85 -26.05 -28.69
CA MET A 685 -13.06 -26.03 -27.90
C MET A 685 -14.16 -25.24 -28.63
N THR A 686 -15.38 -25.34 -28.11
CA THR A 686 -16.45 -24.38 -28.43
C THR A 686 -16.82 -23.62 -27.17
N TRP A 687 -17.24 -22.36 -27.31
CA TRP A 687 -17.65 -21.55 -26.18
C TRP A 687 -19.03 -20.91 -26.37
N ALA A 688 -19.67 -20.61 -25.25
CA ALA A 688 -20.93 -19.87 -25.18
C ALA A 688 -21.01 -19.05 -23.89
N ILE A 689 -21.88 -18.04 -23.88
CA ILE A 689 -22.31 -17.38 -22.65
C ILE A 689 -23.67 -17.96 -22.31
N GLU A 690 -23.77 -18.54 -21.13
CA GLU A 690 -24.97 -19.17 -20.61
C GLU A 690 -26.00 -18.12 -20.16
N ASP A 691 -27.25 -18.53 -19.94
CA ASP A 691 -28.35 -17.64 -19.56
C ASP A 691 -28.10 -16.94 -18.21
N ASP A 692 -27.26 -17.53 -17.34
CA ASP A 692 -26.84 -16.97 -16.06
C ASP A 692 -25.63 -16.02 -16.18
N GLY A 693 -25.17 -15.75 -17.40
CA GLY A 693 -24.06 -14.84 -17.69
C GLY A 693 -22.67 -15.45 -17.50
N LYS A 694 -22.55 -16.75 -17.24
CA LYS A 694 -21.25 -17.45 -17.19
C LYS A 694 -20.70 -17.69 -18.59
N LEU A 695 -19.38 -17.57 -18.74
CA LEU A 695 -18.67 -18.08 -19.91
C LEU A 695 -18.47 -19.59 -19.73
N LYS A 696 -18.82 -20.39 -20.74
CA LYS A 696 -18.64 -21.85 -20.70
C LYS A 696 -17.87 -22.33 -21.91
N HIS A 697 -16.82 -23.11 -21.65
CA HIS A 697 -16.00 -23.78 -22.64
C HIS A 697 -16.30 -25.28 -22.61
N THR A 698 -16.73 -25.82 -23.74
CA THR A 698 -16.99 -27.26 -23.90
C THR A 698 -15.80 -27.92 -24.58
N PHE A 699 -15.22 -28.96 -23.96
CA PHE A 699 -14.02 -29.62 -24.46
C PHE A 699 -14.38 -30.66 -25.52
N VAL A 700 -13.92 -30.45 -26.75
CA VAL A 700 -14.26 -31.32 -27.89
C VAL A 700 -13.45 -32.64 -27.86
N ASP A 701 -12.26 -32.60 -27.26
CA ASP A 701 -11.32 -33.71 -27.10
C ASP A 701 -11.68 -34.64 -25.93
N TRP A 702 -12.36 -34.14 -24.90
CA TRP A 702 -12.68 -34.90 -23.68
C TRP A 702 -14.11 -35.46 -23.71
N LYS A 703 -14.25 -36.60 -24.38
CA LYS A 703 -15.55 -37.24 -24.62
C LYS A 703 -15.96 -38.22 -23.53
N CYS A 704 -17.26 -38.48 -23.46
CA CYS A 704 -17.81 -39.55 -22.64
C CYS A 704 -17.26 -40.91 -23.08
N TRP A 705 -17.11 -41.86 -22.14
CA TRP A 705 -16.65 -43.21 -22.47
C TRP A 705 -17.67 -44.03 -23.27
N ASP A 706 -18.95 -43.72 -23.14
CA ASP A 706 -20.08 -44.44 -23.74
C ASP A 706 -20.68 -43.78 -24.98
N LYS A 707 -20.35 -42.50 -25.25
CA LYS A 707 -20.90 -41.71 -26.36
C LYS A 707 -19.90 -40.74 -26.95
N ASP A 708 -20.08 -40.44 -28.24
CA ASP A 708 -19.33 -39.43 -28.97
C ASP A 708 -19.86 -38.01 -28.70
N GLU A 709 -19.91 -37.62 -27.42
CA GLU A 709 -20.30 -36.29 -26.95
C GLU A 709 -19.31 -35.80 -25.88
N SER A 710 -19.23 -34.47 -25.68
CA SER A 710 -18.36 -33.91 -24.63
C SER A 710 -18.91 -34.24 -23.25
N CYS A 711 -18.04 -34.71 -22.36
CA CYS A 711 -18.36 -34.99 -20.96
C CYS A 711 -17.60 -34.08 -19.99
N TRP A 712 -16.98 -33.03 -20.51
CA TRP A 712 -16.17 -32.10 -19.73
C TRP A 712 -16.35 -30.68 -20.24
N TYR A 713 -16.53 -29.76 -19.30
CA TYR A 713 -16.54 -28.34 -19.59
C TYR A 713 -15.84 -27.58 -18.47
N ARG A 714 -15.47 -26.35 -18.78
CA ARG A 714 -15.01 -25.37 -17.79
C ARG A 714 -15.89 -24.14 -17.89
N GLU A 715 -16.18 -23.53 -16.75
CA GLU A 715 -17.02 -22.36 -16.68
C GLU A 715 -16.36 -21.27 -15.83
N TRP A 716 -16.69 -20.03 -16.16
CA TRP A 716 -16.22 -18.83 -15.48
C TRP A 716 -17.41 -17.91 -15.19
N ARG A 717 -17.58 -17.55 -13.93
CA ARG A 717 -18.41 -16.41 -13.53
C ARG A 717 -17.50 -15.19 -13.45
N LEU A 718 -17.86 -14.13 -14.16
CA LEU A 718 -17.13 -12.86 -14.10
C LEU A 718 -17.39 -12.18 -12.75
N LEU A 719 -16.33 -11.82 -12.05
CA LEU A 719 -16.39 -11.11 -10.77
C LEU A 719 -16.14 -9.61 -10.96
N LYS A 720 -15.11 -9.26 -11.75
CA LYS A 720 -14.68 -7.89 -11.99
C LYS A 720 -13.90 -7.80 -13.29
N VAL A 721 -13.95 -6.62 -13.92
CA VAL A 721 -13.09 -6.23 -15.04
C VAL A 721 -12.35 -4.96 -14.68
N ILE A 722 -11.04 -4.94 -14.86
CA ILE A 722 -10.22 -3.74 -14.69
C ILE A 722 -9.25 -3.59 -15.85
N ASP A 723 -8.69 -2.39 -16.00
CA ASP A 723 -7.46 -2.21 -16.77
C ASP A 723 -6.31 -2.79 -15.96
N GLY A 724 -5.74 -3.89 -16.45
CA GLY A 724 -4.60 -4.57 -15.85
C GLY A 724 -3.28 -3.91 -16.24
N ARG A 725 -2.18 -4.61 -15.94
CA ARG A 725 -0.81 -4.10 -16.13
C ARG A 725 -0.28 -4.29 -17.54
N LEU A 726 -0.57 -5.43 -18.16
CA LEU A 726 -0.25 -5.82 -19.54
C LEU A 726 -1.42 -5.58 -20.49
N GLY A 727 -2.66 -5.65 -20.01
CA GLY A 727 -3.87 -5.51 -20.80
C GLY A 727 -5.13 -5.54 -19.93
N GLN A 728 -6.31 -5.71 -20.53
CA GLN A 728 -7.55 -5.85 -19.76
C GLN A 728 -7.45 -7.09 -18.85
N ARG A 729 -7.83 -6.98 -17.58
CA ARG A 729 -7.80 -8.08 -16.60
C ARG A 729 -9.20 -8.41 -16.12
N PHE A 730 -9.51 -9.71 -16.05
CA PHE A 730 -10.71 -10.22 -15.43
C PHE A 730 -10.38 -11.00 -14.16
N TYR A 731 -11.22 -10.80 -13.15
CA TYR A 731 -11.32 -11.65 -11.98
C TYR A 731 -12.51 -12.57 -12.19
N VAL A 732 -12.33 -13.85 -11.94
CA VAL A 732 -13.33 -14.87 -12.23
C VAL A 732 -13.40 -15.87 -11.09
N GLN A 733 -14.59 -16.39 -10.83
CA GLN A 733 -14.74 -17.69 -10.18
C GLN A 733 -14.77 -18.72 -11.31
N GLU A 734 -13.87 -19.69 -11.26
CA GLU A 734 -13.75 -20.74 -12.27
C GLU A 734 -13.98 -22.13 -11.68
N ALA A 735 -14.56 -23.02 -12.48
CA ALA A 735 -14.72 -24.43 -12.13
C ALA A 735 -14.58 -25.31 -13.38
N GLN A 736 -14.03 -26.51 -13.22
CA GLN A 736 -14.02 -27.54 -14.27
C GLN A 736 -14.90 -28.69 -13.82
N VAL A 737 -15.84 -29.07 -14.67
CA VAL A 737 -16.88 -30.05 -14.35
C VAL A 737 -16.82 -31.19 -15.37
N GLY A 738 -16.87 -32.42 -14.88
CA GLY A 738 -16.69 -33.63 -15.69
C GLY A 738 -17.63 -34.76 -15.27
N ARG A 739 -17.74 -35.76 -16.15
CA ARG A 739 -18.37 -37.06 -15.87
C ARG A 739 -17.75 -38.15 -16.74
N GLY A 740 -17.83 -39.42 -16.33
CA GLY A 740 -17.24 -40.53 -17.09
C GLY A 740 -18.09 -40.93 -18.30
N ASN A 741 -19.32 -41.35 -18.02
CA ASN A 741 -20.34 -41.68 -19.02
C ASN A 741 -21.40 -40.57 -19.15
N SER A 742 -22.13 -40.58 -20.26
CA SER A 742 -23.19 -39.62 -20.59
C SER A 742 -24.36 -39.59 -19.61
N THR A 743 -24.48 -40.59 -18.75
CA THR A 743 -25.52 -40.72 -17.72
C THR A 743 -25.01 -40.56 -16.29
N ASP A 744 -23.70 -40.45 -16.11
CA ASP A 744 -23.11 -40.30 -14.79
C ASP A 744 -23.41 -38.90 -14.23
N GLU A 745 -23.40 -38.80 -12.91
CA GLU A 745 -23.49 -37.50 -12.24
C GLU A 745 -22.23 -36.67 -12.53
N TRP A 746 -22.43 -35.36 -12.63
CA TRP A 746 -21.34 -34.41 -12.80
C TRP A 746 -20.59 -34.24 -11.49
N TYR A 747 -19.27 -34.13 -11.59
CA TYR A 747 -18.39 -33.83 -10.46
C TYR A 747 -17.39 -32.75 -10.83
N TYR A 748 -16.81 -32.09 -9.83
CA TYR A 748 -15.75 -31.12 -10.05
C TYR A 748 -14.42 -31.83 -10.29
N GLY A 749 -13.84 -31.61 -11.47
CA GLY A 749 -12.42 -31.89 -11.72
C GLY A 749 -11.52 -30.77 -11.18
N ILE A 750 -12.02 -29.54 -11.20
CA ILE A 750 -11.45 -28.39 -10.47
C ILE A 750 -12.64 -27.74 -9.76
N ALA A 751 -12.59 -27.75 -8.43
CA ALA A 751 -13.60 -27.11 -7.60
C ALA A 751 -13.65 -25.59 -7.83
N PRO A 752 -14.79 -24.93 -7.55
CA PRO A 752 -14.89 -23.47 -7.66
C PRO A 752 -13.77 -22.77 -6.92
N ARG A 753 -12.96 -22.02 -7.66
CA ARG A 753 -11.86 -21.21 -7.13
C ARG A 753 -11.85 -19.86 -7.83
N TRP A 754 -11.37 -18.84 -7.17
CA TRP A 754 -11.13 -17.58 -7.86
C TRP A 754 -9.83 -17.67 -8.67
N ASN A 755 -9.75 -16.88 -9.74
CA ASN A 755 -8.57 -16.78 -10.58
C ASN A 755 -8.56 -15.41 -11.31
N MET A 756 -7.40 -15.01 -11.81
CA MET A 756 -7.26 -13.86 -12.71
C MET A 756 -6.81 -14.29 -14.11
N TYR A 757 -7.29 -13.54 -15.09
CA TYR A 757 -6.86 -13.64 -16.47
C TYR A 757 -6.56 -12.25 -17.01
N GLU A 758 -5.53 -12.14 -17.84
CA GLU A 758 -5.21 -10.89 -18.52
C GLU A 758 -5.07 -11.10 -20.02
N LEU A 759 -5.55 -10.15 -20.82
CA LEU A 759 -5.48 -10.25 -22.27
C LEU A 759 -4.11 -9.77 -22.75
N ILE A 760 -3.35 -10.66 -23.39
CA ILE A 760 -2.06 -10.34 -23.99
C ILE A 760 -1.96 -10.89 -25.42
N ASP A 761 -0.97 -10.41 -26.16
CA ASP A 761 -0.61 -10.96 -27.46
C ASP A 761 0.06 -12.34 -27.31
N LEU A 762 -0.21 -13.27 -28.23
CA LEU A 762 0.39 -14.61 -28.26
C LEU A 762 1.93 -14.56 -28.25
N GLU A 763 2.52 -13.57 -28.93
CA GLU A 763 3.97 -13.41 -29.05
C GLU A 763 4.59 -12.61 -27.89
N TYR A 764 3.82 -12.22 -26.86
CA TYR A 764 4.30 -11.40 -25.75
C TYR A 764 5.60 -11.94 -25.13
N PHE A 765 5.62 -13.22 -24.72
CA PHE A 765 6.80 -13.80 -24.07
C PHE A 765 8.00 -13.93 -25.02
N ASN A 766 7.78 -14.18 -26.31
CA ASN A 766 8.85 -14.18 -27.31
C ASN A 766 9.44 -12.77 -27.49
N ASN A 767 8.59 -11.75 -27.55
CA ASN A 767 9.00 -10.37 -27.74
C ASN A 767 9.78 -9.84 -26.52
N VAL A 768 9.28 -10.09 -25.32
CA VAL A 768 9.89 -9.66 -24.06
C VAL A 768 11.28 -10.27 -23.85
N ASN A 769 11.52 -11.49 -24.36
CA ASN A 769 12.77 -12.23 -24.18
C ASN A 769 13.64 -12.33 -25.45
N SER A 770 13.31 -11.58 -26.52
CA SER A 770 13.88 -11.69 -27.87
C SER A 770 15.40 -11.46 -27.99
N GLU A 771 16.05 -10.91 -26.97
CA GLU A 771 17.48 -10.59 -27.01
C GLU A 771 18.39 -11.49 -26.13
N GLN A 772 17.84 -12.49 -25.41
CA GLN A 772 18.64 -13.51 -24.71
C GLN A 772 19.22 -14.61 -25.64
N ALA A 773 18.98 -14.52 -26.94
CA ALA A 773 19.22 -15.57 -27.93
C ALA A 773 20.69 -15.85 -28.31
N ASN A 774 21.67 -15.64 -27.42
CA ASN A 774 23.04 -16.12 -27.62
C ASN A 774 23.79 -16.39 -26.30
N SER A 775 23.45 -17.47 -25.58
CA SER A 775 24.46 -18.38 -25.02
C SER A 775 23.83 -19.62 -24.36
N PRO A 776 24.31 -20.85 -24.66
CA PRO A 776 23.95 -22.03 -23.90
C PRO A 776 24.75 -22.09 -22.60
N SER A 777 24.05 -22.34 -21.49
CA SER A 777 24.53 -22.94 -20.24
C SER A 777 26.03 -22.82 -19.89
N LYS A 778 26.37 -21.82 -19.07
CA LYS A 778 27.15 -21.94 -17.81
C LYS A 778 27.79 -20.60 -17.43
N ARG A 779 27.66 -20.28 -16.14
CA ARG A 779 28.47 -19.38 -15.31
C ARG A 779 28.59 -17.93 -15.80
N GLN A 780 28.12 -17.03 -14.95
CA GLN A 780 28.57 -15.66 -14.86
C GLN A 780 30.08 -15.56 -15.13
N SER A 781 30.41 -14.97 -16.28
CA SER A 781 31.61 -14.18 -16.43
C SER A 781 31.29 -13.08 -17.44
N SER A 782 31.29 -11.85 -16.94
CA SER A 782 31.46 -10.57 -17.61
C SER A 782 31.56 -10.56 -19.14
N SER A 783 30.83 -9.61 -19.74
CA SER A 783 30.94 -9.09 -21.11
C SER A 783 30.16 -9.82 -22.22
N ALA A 784 28.83 -9.68 -22.18
CA ALA A 784 28.04 -9.53 -23.39
C ALA A 784 26.98 -8.47 -23.11
N LYS A 785 26.84 -7.47 -24.01
CA LYS A 785 25.80 -6.44 -23.91
C LYS A 785 24.42 -7.11 -23.99
N SER A 786 23.86 -7.41 -22.83
CA SER A 786 22.45 -7.73 -22.63
C SER A 786 21.63 -6.47 -22.85
N VAL A 787 20.38 -6.60 -23.29
CA VAL A 787 19.38 -5.60 -22.93
C VAL A 787 19.35 -5.59 -21.41
N SER A 788 19.75 -4.47 -20.83
CA SER A 788 19.79 -4.29 -19.38
C SER A 788 18.40 -4.55 -18.84
N SER A 789 18.28 -5.50 -17.91
CA SER A 789 17.13 -5.54 -17.02
C SER A 789 16.92 -4.14 -16.43
N VAL A 790 15.67 -3.73 -16.29
CA VAL A 790 15.32 -2.51 -15.55
C VAL A 790 15.08 -2.86 -14.09
N ALA A 791 15.17 -4.14 -13.70
CA ALA A 791 15.12 -4.54 -12.30
C ALA A 791 16.46 -4.24 -11.62
N ARG A 792 16.36 -4.03 -10.30
CA ARG A 792 17.54 -3.96 -9.44
C ARG A 792 18.26 -5.30 -9.47
N THR A 793 19.58 -5.26 -9.64
CA THR A 793 20.43 -6.44 -9.49
C THR A 793 20.76 -6.58 -8.01
N ILE A 794 20.32 -7.67 -7.39
CA ILE A 794 20.58 -7.98 -5.99
C ILE A 794 21.71 -9.01 -5.93
N LEU A 795 22.78 -8.66 -5.24
CA LEU A 795 23.99 -9.46 -5.04
C LEU A 795 23.87 -10.44 -3.86
N GLU A 796 23.10 -10.10 -2.83
CA GLU A 796 22.86 -10.99 -1.69
C GLU A 796 21.43 -11.58 -1.71
N PRO A 797 21.07 -12.51 -2.62
CA PRO A 797 19.72 -13.07 -2.67
C PRO A 797 19.51 -14.16 -1.59
N THR A 798 19.98 -13.92 -0.37
CA THR A 798 19.99 -14.84 0.78
C THR A 798 21.01 -16.00 0.69
N LYS A 799 21.86 -16.14 1.72
CA LYS A 799 22.83 -17.24 1.84
C LYS A 799 22.10 -18.56 2.15
N VAL A 800 21.73 -19.31 1.13
CA VAL A 800 21.58 -20.76 1.30
C VAL A 800 23.00 -21.32 1.43
N ILE A 801 23.50 -21.44 2.67
CA ILE A 801 24.77 -22.10 2.93
C ILE A 801 24.57 -23.61 2.67
N LYS A 802 24.61 -24.01 1.39
CA LYS A 802 24.94 -25.37 1.02
C LYS A 802 26.42 -25.54 1.36
N LEU A 803 26.69 -26.14 2.52
CA LEU A 803 28.02 -26.65 2.86
C LEU A 803 28.41 -27.73 1.83
N ASN A 804 28.90 -27.30 0.67
CA ASN A 804 29.56 -28.18 -0.27
C ASN A 804 30.92 -28.56 0.31
N HIS A 805 31.05 -29.79 0.80
CA HIS A 805 32.34 -30.46 0.93
C HIS A 805 32.32 -31.87 0.36
#